data_AF-A0A7R9TWK6-F1
#
_entry.id   AF-A0A7R9TWK6-F1
#
_cell.length_a   1.000
_cell.length_b   1.000
_cell.length_c   1.000
_cell.angle_alpha   90.00
_cell.angle_beta   90.00
_cell.angle_gamma   90.00
#
_symmetry.space_group_name_H-M   'P 1'
#
loop_
_entity.id
_entity.type
_entity.pdbx_description
1 polymer ?
#
loop_
_entity_poly.entity_id
_entity_poly.type
_entity_poly.pdbx_seq_one_letter_code
_entity_poly.pdbx_strand_id
1 'polypeptide(L)'
;ENGEPIPPPPPPPPLPFIAELSIAEDAARPLLEAAMEVLLDEAEEHFERVIEHANDFALNVTEELRDELEANLRRHRPRAGRVDEDDRHARSLQLLEQRRRFERHIARSAEAAQKAQEKFLAALVDAENSLGEEIAKLVAFETGLVDILSVESVHISEREEERELVRVRKNIAKIIYDLTKKAAFDMDAVVSANELFKDDVLVSFEDGGLYAQVSIDGYVEQLDDVDAAAEGLHEENLERVGELKEKFAQKDDEAHAAFEESVPHHVKDLALIETVEKIRNKTRILQRDLLLASDAEAAVLAAEIERLAELASGAKGAYSNEPAGTCSETLKCLARLREKLLQRCEFVGVLVDGVEIEHPPAEIDLDPPPPPPKPEGDDDEDAGEAAPAPEEPEAGDADAEDADAEDAAIAFDQKTLALRMEAVAAKFRADVAAAADAYFADKDVERITRPERIPATTAGFVEHHEPFIVELEEVTAAHVETHARELRVQVISLGDDVAAAIELAMEDLLKDGKRRVRRAMKSKAAEFSTIAKNLVELRKDHDHRLRPSLAAASRSAELEELCVEEKDRGKRAIANMSGEWAAVARAVSAEAVAFGERANRATRFAATLLSGLVTPLDLPAEGAGADAAVGLRRKNLKELRRMRLEGDDASFPEIEGASETRAASGRPAHKEREWPGLPVAELALSSMGWLPWR
;
A
#
# COMPACT_ATOMS: atom_id res chain seq x y z
N GLU A 1 -8.02 -18.72 70.72
CA GLU A 1 -6.64 -19.12 71.03
C GLU A 1 -5.92 -19.47 69.75
N ASN A 2 -4.86 -18.70 69.49
CA ASN A 2 -3.66 -18.95 68.71
C ASN A 2 -3.58 -20.20 67.84
N GLY A 3 -3.28 -19.96 66.57
CA GLY A 3 -2.70 -20.94 65.65
C GLY A 3 -2.26 -20.26 64.35
N GLU A 4 -1.15 -19.52 64.39
CA GLU A 4 -0.36 -19.27 63.18
C GLU A 4 0.27 -20.59 62.68
N PRO A 5 0.28 -20.82 61.36
CA PRO A 5 1.36 -21.57 60.74
C PRO A 5 1.94 -20.84 59.52
N ILE A 6 3.15 -20.32 59.72
CA ILE A 6 4.37 -20.28 58.89
C ILE A 6 4.20 -20.33 57.35
N PRO A 7 4.76 -19.35 56.60
CA PRO A 7 4.79 -19.36 55.14
C PRO A 7 5.76 -20.41 54.57
N PRO A 8 5.37 -21.16 53.51
CA PRO A 8 6.30 -22.03 52.78
C PRO A 8 7.23 -21.23 51.84
N PRO A 9 8.47 -21.73 51.63
CA PRO A 9 9.62 -21.00 51.07
C PRO A 9 9.55 -20.75 49.56
N PRO A 10 10.22 -19.69 49.06
CA PRO A 10 10.32 -19.40 47.63
C PRO A 10 11.18 -20.45 46.90
N PRO A 11 10.83 -20.81 45.65
CA PRO A 11 11.64 -21.71 44.82
C PRO A 11 12.97 -21.05 44.42
N PRO A 12 14.11 -21.77 44.46
CA PRO A 12 15.42 -21.28 44.01
C PRO A 12 15.70 -21.71 42.53
N PRO A 13 16.86 -21.35 41.96
CA PRO A 13 17.10 -20.46 40.81
C PRO A 13 17.25 -21.20 39.46
N PRO A 14 17.45 -20.49 38.33
CA PRO A 14 18.75 -20.64 37.64
C PRO A 14 19.22 -19.31 37.00
N LEU A 15 20.35 -18.76 37.44
CA LEU A 15 21.74 -19.01 36.99
C LEU A 15 22.17 -18.11 35.81
N PRO A 16 23.41 -17.60 35.89
CA PRO A 16 23.85 -16.34 35.31
C PRO A 16 24.00 -16.39 33.80
N PHE A 17 23.83 -15.22 33.17
CA PHE A 17 24.38 -14.95 31.85
C PHE A 17 25.88 -15.33 31.88
N ILE A 18 26.24 -16.38 31.15
CA ILE A 18 27.61 -16.86 31.02
C ILE A 18 28.36 -15.81 30.22
N ALA A 19 29.17 -15.01 30.92
CA ALA A 19 30.07 -14.01 30.33
C ALA A 19 31.37 -14.63 29.76
N GLU A 20 31.62 -15.93 29.98
CA GLU A 20 32.81 -16.63 29.48
C GLU A 20 32.51 -18.09 29.13
N LEU A 21 32.80 -18.48 27.88
CA LEU A 21 32.58 -19.81 27.32
C LEU A 21 33.72 -20.75 27.75
N SER A 22 33.49 -21.61 28.74
CA SER A 22 34.42 -22.70 29.08
C SER A 22 33.99 -23.99 28.38
N ILE A 23 34.76 -24.41 27.38
CA ILE A 23 34.62 -25.72 26.76
C ILE A 23 35.24 -26.73 27.74
N ALA A 24 34.45 -27.69 28.22
CA ALA A 24 34.96 -28.75 29.06
C ALA A 24 36.05 -29.53 28.30
N GLU A 25 37.19 -29.76 28.94
CA GLU A 25 38.34 -30.45 28.34
C GLU A 25 37.95 -31.86 27.83
N ASP A 26 36.99 -32.51 28.51
CA ASP A 26 36.40 -33.79 28.11
C ASP A 26 35.61 -33.74 26.79
N ALA A 27 35.15 -32.56 26.36
CA ALA A 27 34.45 -32.34 25.10
C ALA A 27 35.38 -31.84 23.98
N ALA A 28 36.45 -31.11 24.30
CA ALA A 28 37.43 -30.63 23.34
C ALA A 28 38.46 -31.71 22.96
N ARG A 29 38.83 -32.58 23.91
CA ARG A 29 39.85 -33.63 23.73
C ARG A 29 39.53 -34.64 22.62
N PRO A 30 38.32 -35.24 22.51
CA PRO A 30 38.02 -36.15 21.42
C PRO A 30 37.99 -35.46 20.04
N LEU A 31 37.62 -34.18 19.98
CA LEU A 31 37.67 -33.38 18.75
C LEU A 31 39.11 -33.05 18.33
N LEU A 32 40.01 -32.77 19.28
CA LEU A 32 41.44 -32.57 19.03
C LEU A 32 42.15 -33.89 18.67
N GLU A 33 41.82 -35.00 19.33
CA GLU A 33 42.36 -36.33 19.00
C GLU A 33 41.92 -36.77 17.58
N ALA A 34 40.64 -36.55 17.22
CA ALA A 34 40.16 -36.81 15.85
C ALA A 34 40.80 -35.89 14.80
N ALA A 35 41.01 -34.61 15.12
CA ALA A 35 41.72 -33.68 14.22
C ALA A 35 43.21 -34.04 14.08
N MET A 36 43.83 -34.56 15.14
CA MET A 36 45.22 -35.06 15.10
C MET A 36 45.36 -36.36 14.31
N GLU A 37 44.41 -37.30 14.41
CA GLU A 37 44.39 -38.52 13.58
C GLU A 37 44.28 -38.17 12.09
N VAL A 38 43.35 -37.29 11.71
CA VAL A 38 43.20 -36.89 10.30
C VAL A 38 44.44 -36.17 9.76
N LEU A 39 45.07 -35.31 10.57
CA LEU A 39 46.31 -34.63 10.16
C LEU A 39 47.51 -35.59 10.07
N LEU A 40 47.54 -36.65 10.87
CA LEU A 40 48.58 -37.69 10.79
C LEU A 40 48.35 -38.61 9.58
N ASP A 41 47.12 -38.99 9.29
CA ASP A 41 46.76 -39.76 8.09
C ASP A 41 47.09 -38.98 6.80
N GLU A 42 46.77 -37.69 6.74
CA GLU A 42 47.16 -36.83 5.60
C GLU A 42 48.68 -36.69 5.47
N ALA A 43 49.42 -36.65 6.59
CA ALA A 43 50.87 -36.59 6.56
C ALA A 43 51.49 -37.92 6.09
N GLU A 44 50.96 -39.07 6.52
CA GLU A 44 51.41 -40.40 6.08
C GLU A 44 51.14 -40.62 4.59
N GLU A 45 49.94 -40.29 4.09
CA GLU A 45 49.64 -40.35 2.65
C GLU A 45 50.53 -39.42 1.82
N HIS A 46 50.88 -38.24 2.35
CA HIS A 46 51.79 -37.32 1.68
C HIS A 46 53.22 -37.90 1.63
N PHE A 47 53.71 -38.52 2.70
CA PHE A 47 55.02 -39.16 2.72
C PHE A 47 55.11 -40.39 1.80
N GLU A 48 54.05 -41.20 1.69
CA GLU A 48 53.99 -42.32 0.74
C GLU A 48 54.06 -41.84 -0.71
N ARG A 49 53.30 -40.80 -1.07
CA ARG A 49 53.33 -40.21 -2.41
C ARG A 49 54.71 -39.62 -2.76
N VAL A 50 55.41 -39.03 -1.79
CA VAL A 50 56.78 -38.51 -1.99
C VAL A 50 57.80 -39.64 -2.20
N ILE A 51 57.64 -40.79 -1.55
CA ILE A 51 58.51 -41.95 -1.73
C ILE A 51 58.27 -42.64 -3.09
N GLU A 52 57.02 -42.76 -3.54
CA GLU A 52 56.69 -43.30 -4.88
C GLU A 52 57.28 -42.45 -6.01
N HIS A 53 57.12 -41.12 -5.94
CA HIS A 53 57.71 -40.20 -6.91
C HIS A 53 59.25 -40.27 -6.96
N ALA A 54 59.92 -40.54 -5.83
CA ALA A 54 61.38 -40.69 -5.80
C ALA A 54 61.85 -42.01 -6.44
N ASN A 55 61.07 -43.09 -6.34
CA ASN A 55 61.39 -44.38 -6.95
C ASN A 55 61.16 -44.38 -8.47
N ASP A 56 60.11 -43.71 -8.95
CA ASP A 56 59.84 -43.58 -10.40
C ASP A 56 60.91 -42.73 -11.12
N PHE A 57 61.42 -41.68 -10.46
CA PHE A 57 62.54 -40.90 -10.98
C PHE A 57 63.82 -41.74 -11.10
N ALA A 58 64.11 -42.61 -10.11
CA ALA A 58 65.29 -43.46 -10.13
C ALA A 58 65.24 -44.54 -11.23
N LEU A 59 64.05 -45.11 -11.51
CA LEU A 59 63.87 -46.10 -12.57
C LEU A 59 64.06 -45.50 -13.97
N ASN A 60 63.50 -44.32 -14.24
CA ASN A 60 63.60 -43.68 -15.56
C ASN A 60 65.04 -43.32 -15.95
N VAL A 61 65.86 -42.85 -14.99
CA VAL A 61 67.28 -42.52 -15.25
C VAL A 61 68.12 -43.77 -15.58
N THR A 62 67.73 -44.95 -15.10
CA THR A 62 68.45 -46.21 -15.40
C THR A 62 68.15 -46.77 -16.80
N GLU A 63 66.98 -46.49 -17.36
CA GLU A 63 66.59 -46.94 -18.70
C GLU A 63 67.25 -46.10 -19.79
N GLU A 64 67.37 -44.78 -19.60
CA GLU A 64 68.02 -43.87 -20.55
C GLU A 64 69.52 -44.20 -20.75
N LEU A 65 70.23 -44.57 -19.68
CA LEU A 65 71.64 -44.99 -19.75
C LEU A 65 71.84 -46.35 -20.45
N ARG A 66 70.81 -47.20 -20.50
CA ARG A 66 70.86 -48.50 -21.19
C ARG A 66 70.75 -48.35 -22.70
N ASP A 67 69.91 -47.42 -23.15
CA ASP A 67 69.64 -47.18 -24.58
C ASP A 67 70.83 -46.48 -25.28
N GLU A 68 71.57 -45.62 -24.58
CA GLU A 68 72.83 -45.04 -25.08
C GLU A 68 73.95 -46.08 -25.27
N LEU A 69 73.95 -47.16 -24.48
CA LEU A 69 74.91 -48.26 -24.59
C LEU A 69 74.62 -49.15 -25.82
N GLU A 70 73.34 -49.41 -26.13
CA GLU A 70 72.93 -50.17 -27.31
C GLU A 70 73.14 -49.41 -28.64
N ALA A 71 72.99 -48.08 -28.63
CA ALA A 71 73.23 -47.25 -29.81
C ALA A 71 74.71 -47.25 -30.26
N ASN A 72 75.64 -47.32 -29.31
CA ASN A 72 77.08 -47.35 -29.59
C ASN A 72 77.57 -48.70 -30.15
N LEU A 73 76.88 -49.80 -29.86
CA LEU A 73 77.22 -51.14 -30.37
C LEU A 73 76.82 -51.38 -31.83
N ARG A 74 75.93 -50.57 -32.41
CA ARG A 74 75.49 -50.67 -33.82
C ARG A 74 76.44 -49.99 -34.82
N ARG A 75 77.44 -49.23 -34.35
CA ARG A 75 78.42 -48.50 -35.20
C ARG A 75 79.55 -49.34 -35.78
N HIS A 76 79.62 -50.65 -35.51
CA HIS A 76 80.72 -51.49 -35.99
C HIS A 76 80.28 -52.81 -36.64
N ARG A 77 80.09 -52.80 -37.97
CA ARG A 77 80.47 -53.92 -38.86
C ARG A 77 80.68 -53.47 -40.33
N PRO A 78 81.87 -53.67 -40.94
CA PRO A 78 82.14 -53.28 -42.34
C PRO A 78 82.01 -54.40 -43.39
N ARG A 79 81.84 -53.92 -44.64
CA ARG A 79 81.39 -54.49 -45.94
C ARG A 79 82.37 -55.41 -46.68
N ALA A 80 81.91 -56.18 -47.68
CA ALA A 80 82.69 -56.47 -48.91
C ALA A 80 81.84 -57.03 -50.09
N GLY A 81 82.01 -56.47 -51.31
CA GLY A 81 81.76 -57.18 -52.57
C GLY A 81 80.80 -56.55 -53.59
N ARG A 82 80.99 -55.29 -53.99
CA ARG A 82 80.19 -54.58 -55.02
C ARG A 82 81.09 -53.56 -55.71
N VAL A 83 81.70 -53.88 -56.86
CA VAL A 83 82.46 -52.86 -57.63
C VAL A 83 82.33 -53.02 -59.15
N ASP A 84 82.29 -54.22 -59.76
CA ASP A 84 82.43 -54.27 -61.24
C ASP A 84 81.17 -54.62 -62.06
N GLU A 85 80.06 -55.02 -61.42
CA GLU A 85 78.71 -55.06 -62.06
C GLU A 85 77.93 -53.76 -61.87
N ASP A 86 78.46 -52.84 -61.04
CA ASP A 86 77.76 -51.66 -60.59
C ASP A 86 77.64 -50.57 -61.64
N ASP A 87 78.58 -50.36 -62.56
CA ASP A 87 78.55 -49.15 -63.39
C ASP A 87 77.54 -49.17 -64.55
N ARG A 88 77.26 -50.33 -65.17
CA ARG A 88 76.22 -50.45 -66.23
C ARG A 88 74.82 -50.58 -65.65
N HIS A 89 74.70 -51.33 -64.55
CA HIS A 89 73.48 -51.37 -63.78
C HIS A 89 73.22 -49.97 -63.18
N ALA A 90 74.25 -49.24 -62.72
CA ALA A 90 74.12 -47.89 -62.19
C ALA A 90 73.63 -46.91 -63.24
N ARG A 91 74.13 -46.91 -64.48
CA ARG A 91 73.67 -45.92 -65.47
C ARG A 91 72.24 -46.16 -65.96
N SER A 92 71.82 -47.43 -66.12
CA SER A 92 70.43 -47.79 -66.44
C SER A 92 69.48 -47.62 -65.25
N LEU A 93 69.94 -47.94 -64.04
CA LEU A 93 69.24 -47.61 -62.80
C LEU A 93 69.13 -46.10 -62.64
N GLN A 94 70.15 -45.31 -63.00
CA GLN A 94 70.16 -43.86 -62.84
C GLN A 94 69.13 -43.19 -63.76
N LEU A 95 69.00 -43.62 -65.01
CA LEU A 95 67.93 -43.13 -65.91
C LEU A 95 66.53 -43.56 -65.43
N LEU A 96 66.38 -44.81 -64.97
CA LEU A 96 65.13 -45.29 -64.34
C LEU A 96 64.83 -44.56 -63.04
N GLU A 97 65.85 -44.20 -62.27
CA GLU A 97 65.77 -43.55 -60.98
C GLU A 97 65.45 -42.06 -61.13
N GLN A 98 65.99 -41.39 -62.16
CA GLN A 98 65.57 -40.05 -62.59
C GLN A 98 64.09 -40.02 -62.94
N ARG A 99 63.63 -40.91 -63.83
CA ARG A 99 62.22 -41.01 -64.21
C ARG A 99 61.32 -41.37 -63.02
N ARG A 100 61.72 -42.35 -62.20
CA ARG A 100 60.98 -42.72 -60.98
C ARG A 100 61.00 -41.63 -59.92
N ARG A 101 62.03 -40.78 -59.87
CA ARG A 101 62.11 -39.65 -58.92
C ARG A 101 61.12 -38.57 -59.32
N PHE A 102 61.06 -38.26 -60.62
CA PHE A 102 60.07 -37.34 -61.18
C PHE A 102 58.63 -37.89 -61.06
N GLU A 103 58.36 -39.12 -61.49
CA GLU A 103 57.05 -39.76 -61.36
C GLU A 103 56.58 -39.83 -59.89
N ARG A 104 57.49 -40.10 -58.95
CA ARG A 104 57.17 -40.05 -57.51
C ARG A 104 56.88 -38.64 -57.01
N HIS A 105 57.55 -37.63 -57.56
CA HIS A 105 57.32 -36.24 -57.15
C HIS A 105 55.97 -35.75 -57.66
N ILE A 106 55.66 -35.93 -58.96
CA ILE A 106 54.35 -35.60 -59.53
C ILE A 106 53.21 -36.33 -58.82
N ALA A 107 53.37 -37.64 -58.56
CA ALA A 107 52.35 -38.38 -57.83
C ALA A 107 52.13 -37.82 -56.41
N ARG A 108 53.20 -37.39 -55.74
CA ARG A 108 53.12 -36.80 -54.39
C ARG A 108 52.55 -35.39 -54.39
N SER A 109 52.88 -34.55 -55.37
CA SER A 109 52.33 -33.19 -55.47
C SER A 109 50.83 -33.25 -55.81
N ALA A 110 50.43 -34.13 -56.73
CA ALA A 110 49.01 -34.39 -57.03
C ALA A 110 48.25 -34.95 -55.82
N GLU A 111 48.82 -35.91 -55.08
CA GLU A 111 48.22 -36.46 -53.85
C GLU A 111 48.13 -35.40 -52.73
N ALA A 112 49.13 -34.53 -52.61
CA ALA A 112 49.13 -33.42 -51.66
C ALA A 112 48.04 -32.40 -52.00
N ALA A 113 47.88 -32.04 -53.27
CA ALA A 113 46.82 -31.15 -53.75
C ALA A 113 45.43 -31.72 -53.48
N GLN A 114 45.20 -33.01 -53.75
CA GLN A 114 43.92 -33.67 -53.44
C GLN A 114 43.62 -33.67 -51.93
N LYS A 115 44.59 -34.02 -51.09
CA LYS A 115 44.43 -34.00 -49.63
C LYS A 115 44.19 -32.60 -49.08
N ALA A 116 44.83 -31.59 -49.66
CA ALA A 116 44.59 -30.20 -49.30
C ALA A 116 43.14 -29.80 -49.65
N GLN A 117 42.66 -30.19 -50.84
CA GLN A 117 41.29 -29.92 -51.26
C GLN A 117 40.25 -30.59 -50.37
N GLU A 118 40.43 -31.86 -49.98
CA GLU A 118 39.54 -32.55 -49.03
C GLU A 118 39.49 -31.84 -47.66
N LYS A 119 40.64 -31.39 -47.15
CA LYS A 119 40.73 -30.65 -45.88
C LYS A 119 40.13 -29.24 -45.97
N PHE A 120 40.19 -28.61 -47.14
CA PHE A 120 39.56 -27.32 -47.38
C PHE A 120 38.03 -27.47 -47.37
N LEU A 121 37.50 -28.44 -48.12
CA LEU A 121 36.07 -28.74 -48.16
C LEU A 121 35.50 -29.09 -46.78
N ALA A 122 36.22 -29.89 -45.98
CA ALA A 122 35.81 -30.17 -44.60
C ALA A 122 35.75 -28.90 -43.74
N ALA A 123 36.75 -28.02 -43.83
CA ALA A 123 36.76 -26.76 -43.11
C ALA A 123 35.67 -25.78 -43.57
N LEU A 124 35.26 -25.86 -44.84
CA LEU A 124 34.15 -25.06 -45.37
C LEU A 124 32.82 -25.50 -44.74
N VAL A 125 32.58 -26.80 -44.59
CA VAL A 125 31.39 -27.33 -43.90
C VAL A 125 31.39 -26.95 -42.42
N ASP A 126 32.53 -27.09 -41.74
CA ASP A 126 32.64 -26.71 -40.32
C ASP A 126 32.37 -25.20 -40.13
N ALA A 127 32.90 -24.36 -41.02
CA ALA A 127 32.65 -22.93 -41.01
C ALA A 127 31.17 -22.60 -41.26
N GLU A 128 30.51 -23.28 -42.22
CA GLU A 128 29.08 -23.11 -42.48
C GLU A 128 28.23 -23.44 -41.24
N ASN A 129 28.58 -24.51 -40.50
CA ASN A 129 27.89 -24.86 -39.26
C ASN A 129 28.11 -23.81 -38.16
N SER A 130 29.36 -23.38 -37.94
CA SER A 130 29.67 -22.35 -36.93
C SER A 130 28.97 -21.02 -37.25
N LEU A 131 28.92 -20.61 -38.52
CA LEU A 131 28.21 -19.40 -38.92
C LEU A 131 26.70 -19.55 -38.75
N GLY A 132 26.15 -20.75 -38.97
CA GLY A 132 24.76 -21.06 -38.66
C GLY A 132 24.41 -20.89 -37.18
N GLU A 133 25.30 -21.33 -36.28
CA GLU A 133 25.15 -21.13 -34.83
C GLU A 133 25.21 -19.66 -34.43
N GLU A 134 26.06 -18.84 -35.07
CA GLU A 134 26.11 -17.40 -34.82
C GLU A 134 24.82 -16.69 -35.25
N ILE A 135 24.25 -17.05 -36.41
CA ILE A 135 22.96 -16.49 -36.85
C ILE A 135 21.81 -16.96 -35.96
N ALA A 136 21.83 -18.20 -35.47
CA ALA A 136 20.83 -18.69 -34.54
C ALA A 136 20.75 -17.86 -33.25
N LYS A 137 21.86 -17.24 -32.82
CA LYS A 137 21.85 -16.32 -31.66
C LYS A 137 21.07 -15.03 -31.96
N LEU A 138 21.17 -14.49 -33.18
CA LEU A 138 20.39 -13.31 -33.58
C LEU A 138 18.89 -13.63 -33.66
N VAL A 139 18.55 -14.76 -34.29
CA VAL A 139 17.15 -15.23 -34.36
C VAL A 139 16.57 -15.49 -32.96
N ALA A 140 17.39 -15.92 -31.99
CA ALA A 140 16.94 -16.14 -30.63
C ALA A 140 16.42 -14.86 -29.96
N PHE A 141 16.98 -13.68 -30.27
CA PHE A 141 16.48 -12.41 -29.74
C PHE A 141 15.06 -12.12 -30.23
N GLU A 142 14.77 -12.32 -31.52
CA GLU A 142 13.42 -12.17 -32.08
C GLU A 142 12.43 -13.10 -31.37
N THR A 143 12.77 -14.39 -31.24
CA THR A 143 11.89 -15.37 -30.57
C THR A 143 11.70 -15.08 -29.09
N GLY A 144 12.69 -14.47 -28.43
CA GLY A 144 12.65 -14.13 -27.01
C GLY A 144 11.81 -12.90 -26.67
N LEU A 145 11.47 -12.05 -27.65
CA LEU A 145 10.67 -10.83 -27.42
C LEU A 145 9.27 -11.10 -26.84
N VAL A 146 8.74 -12.31 -27.05
CA VAL A 146 7.43 -12.74 -26.53
C VAL A 146 7.44 -12.83 -25.00
N ASP A 147 8.54 -13.30 -24.40
CA ASP A 147 8.67 -13.56 -22.96
C ASP A 147 8.94 -12.28 -22.14
N ILE A 148 9.27 -11.19 -22.82
CA ILE A 148 9.57 -9.90 -22.19
C ILE A 148 8.29 -9.29 -21.57
N LEU A 149 8.41 -8.69 -20.38
CA LEU A 149 7.28 -8.20 -19.59
C LEU A 149 7.14 -6.68 -19.52
N SER A 150 8.17 -5.90 -19.91
CA SER A 150 8.10 -4.43 -19.89
C SER A 150 8.71 -3.79 -21.14
N VAL A 151 8.24 -2.59 -21.48
CA VAL A 151 8.75 -1.82 -22.63
C VAL A 151 10.24 -1.53 -22.48
N GLU A 152 10.69 -1.16 -21.28
CA GLU A 152 12.10 -0.89 -21.02
C GLU A 152 12.99 -2.12 -21.28
N SER A 153 12.50 -3.32 -20.93
CA SER A 153 13.24 -4.56 -21.22
C SER A 153 13.32 -4.90 -22.71
N VAL A 154 12.35 -4.45 -23.54
CA VAL A 154 12.47 -4.55 -25.00
C VAL A 154 13.58 -3.65 -25.52
N HIS A 155 13.67 -2.41 -25.03
CA HIS A 155 14.76 -1.50 -25.42
C HIS A 155 16.14 -1.96 -24.93
N ILE A 156 16.20 -2.69 -23.81
CA ILE A 156 17.44 -3.36 -23.39
C ILE A 156 17.79 -4.46 -24.38
N SER A 157 16.83 -5.31 -24.76
CA SER A 157 17.02 -6.36 -25.75
C SER A 157 17.45 -5.81 -27.11
N GLU A 158 16.91 -4.67 -27.54
CA GLU A 158 17.29 -3.97 -28.78
C GLU A 158 18.77 -3.56 -28.75
N ARG A 159 19.23 -2.96 -27.65
CA ARG A 159 20.65 -2.61 -27.48
C ARG A 159 21.57 -3.83 -27.36
N GLU A 160 21.06 -4.94 -26.83
CA GLU A 160 21.81 -6.20 -26.73
C GLU A 160 21.93 -6.89 -28.08
N GLU A 161 20.86 -6.91 -28.88
CA GLU A 161 20.87 -7.40 -30.25
C GLU A 161 21.86 -6.61 -31.12
N GLU A 162 21.84 -5.27 -31.06
CA GLU A 162 22.78 -4.44 -31.81
C GLU A 162 24.25 -4.78 -31.49
N ARG A 163 24.54 -5.04 -30.20
CA ARG A 163 25.88 -5.42 -29.75
C ARG A 163 26.27 -6.80 -30.24
N GLU A 164 25.34 -7.75 -30.21
CA GLU A 164 25.57 -9.10 -30.73
C GLU A 164 25.69 -9.12 -32.25
N LEU A 165 24.92 -8.32 -32.98
CA LEU A 165 25.05 -8.16 -34.42
C LEU A 165 26.46 -7.71 -34.83
N VAL A 166 27.04 -6.74 -34.10
CA VAL A 166 28.43 -6.32 -34.34
C VAL A 166 29.42 -7.45 -34.07
N ARG A 167 29.18 -8.29 -33.04
CA ARG A 167 30.02 -9.46 -32.72
C ARG A 167 29.91 -10.55 -33.78
N VAL A 168 28.70 -10.88 -34.21
CA VAL A 168 28.41 -11.87 -35.25
C VAL A 168 29.07 -11.45 -36.55
N ARG A 169 28.86 -10.21 -37.02
CA ARG A 169 29.52 -9.68 -38.24
C ARG A 169 31.03 -9.74 -38.17
N LYS A 170 31.63 -9.45 -37.00
CA LYS A 170 33.08 -9.59 -36.80
C LYS A 170 33.54 -11.05 -36.87
N ASN A 171 32.77 -11.98 -36.30
CA ASN A 171 33.07 -13.41 -36.35
C ASN A 171 32.93 -13.97 -37.77
N ILE A 172 31.88 -13.58 -38.51
CA ILE A 172 31.70 -13.89 -39.94
C ILE A 172 32.94 -13.44 -40.72
N ALA A 173 33.33 -12.17 -40.58
CA ALA A 173 34.51 -11.63 -41.28
C ALA A 173 35.80 -12.40 -40.96
N LYS A 174 35.98 -12.82 -39.70
CA LYS A 174 37.14 -13.60 -39.27
C LYS A 174 37.17 -15.00 -39.89
N ILE A 175 36.05 -15.72 -39.87
CA ILE A 175 35.95 -17.08 -40.43
C ILE A 175 36.21 -17.06 -41.94
N ILE A 176 35.64 -16.07 -42.65
CA ILE A 176 35.88 -15.87 -44.09
C ILE A 176 37.36 -15.56 -44.37
N TYR A 177 37.99 -14.70 -43.56
CA TYR A 177 39.43 -14.43 -43.67
C TYR A 177 40.29 -15.67 -43.47
N ASP A 178 40.00 -16.48 -42.44
CA ASP A 178 40.76 -17.69 -42.12
C ASP A 178 40.64 -18.74 -43.25
N LEU A 179 39.45 -18.91 -43.84
CA LEU A 179 39.24 -19.78 -45.01
C LEU A 179 40.00 -19.28 -46.24
N THR A 180 39.97 -17.96 -46.51
CA THR A 180 40.68 -17.35 -47.64
C THR A 180 42.19 -17.57 -47.52
N LYS A 181 42.72 -17.37 -46.32
CA LYS A 181 44.13 -17.61 -46.00
C LYS A 181 44.51 -19.09 -46.14
N LYS A 182 43.62 -19.99 -45.73
CA LYS A 182 43.84 -21.44 -45.88
C LYS A 182 43.88 -21.85 -47.35
N ALA A 183 42.96 -21.36 -48.19
CA ALA A 183 42.97 -21.61 -49.63
C ALA A 183 44.26 -21.13 -50.31
N ALA A 184 44.79 -19.96 -49.90
CA ALA A 184 46.06 -19.44 -50.41
C ALA A 184 47.26 -20.27 -49.94
N PHE A 185 47.28 -20.68 -48.67
CA PHE A 185 48.34 -21.52 -48.11
C PHE A 185 48.40 -22.90 -48.78
N ASP A 186 47.24 -23.52 -49.01
CA ASP A 186 47.14 -24.84 -49.64
C ASP A 186 47.65 -24.82 -51.11
N MET A 187 47.41 -23.73 -51.85
CA MET A 187 47.96 -23.50 -53.19
C MET A 187 49.48 -23.27 -53.14
N ASP A 188 49.93 -22.33 -52.31
CA ASP A 188 51.34 -21.93 -52.19
C ASP A 188 52.24 -23.11 -51.79
N ALA A 189 51.74 -24.01 -50.92
CA ALA A 189 52.47 -25.21 -50.52
C ALA A 189 52.74 -26.18 -51.68
N VAL A 190 51.85 -26.26 -52.69
CA VAL A 190 52.03 -27.12 -53.87
C VAL A 190 52.96 -26.45 -54.88
N VAL A 191 52.72 -25.17 -55.18
CA VAL A 191 53.53 -24.40 -56.15
C VAL A 191 54.98 -24.26 -55.66
N SER A 192 55.19 -23.84 -54.41
CA SER A 192 56.53 -23.73 -53.82
C SER A 192 57.28 -25.07 -53.80
N ALA A 193 56.58 -26.19 -53.60
CA ALA A 193 57.19 -27.52 -53.61
C ALA A 193 57.61 -27.96 -55.02
N ASN A 194 56.85 -27.56 -56.05
CA ASN A 194 57.18 -27.83 -57.44
C ASN A 194 58.32 -26.89 -57.92
N GLU A 195 58.32 -25.61 -57.53
CA GLU A 195 59.41 -24.67 -57.79
C GLU A 195 60.74 -25.14 -57.21
N LEU A 196 60.77 -25.51 -55.92
CA LEU A 196 61.96 -26.09 -55.28
C LEU A 196 62.45 -27.35 -56.02
N PHE A 197 61.54 -28.16 -56.57
CA PHE A 197 61.93 -29.34 -57.34
C PHE A 197 62.50 -28.98 -58.72
N LYS A 198 61.98 -27.93 -59.38
CA LYS A 198 62.53 -27.40 -60.64
C LYS A 198 63.96 -26.88 -60.41
N ASP A 199 64.19 -26.11 -59.35
CA ASP A 199 65.48 -25.47 -59.07
C ASP A 199 66.54 -26.45 -58.53
N ASP A 200 66.21 -27.26 -57.51
CA ASP A 200 67.21 -28.07 -56.81
C ASP A 200 67.44 -29.45 -57.45
N VAL A 201 66.48 -29.95 -58.23
CA VAL A 201 66.51 -31.33 -58.75
C VAL A 201 66.70 -31.40 -60.26
N LEU A 202 66.03 -30.55 -61.04
CA LEU A 202 66.05 -30.61 -62.51
C LEU A 202 67.22 -29.80 -63.11
N VAL A 203 68.47 -30.13 -62.72
CA VAL A 203 69.67 -29.43 -63.20
C VAL A 203 70.23 -30.09 -64.48
N SER A 204 70.55 -29.26 -65.48
CA SER A 204 71.10 -29.68 -66.78
C SER A 204 72.50 -30.27 -66.68
N PHE A 205 72.93 -31.07 -67.66
CA PHE A 205 74.30 -31.57 -67.74
C PHE A 205 75.35 -30.46 -67.87
N GLU A 206 75.00 -29.33 -68.50
CA GLU A 206 75.92 -28.20 -68.72
C GLU A 206 76.21 -27.45 -67.40
N ASP A 207 75.25 -27.46 -66.48
CA ASP A 207 75.32 -26.84 -65.16
C ASP A 207 75.79 -27.79 -64.04
N GLY A 208 76.29 -28.98 -64.41
CA GLY A 208 76.80 -29.98 -63.46
C GLY A 208 75.75 -30.93 -62.89
N GLY A 209 74.54 -30.93 -63.47
CA GLY A 209 73.43 -31.79 -63.10
C GLY A 209 73.37 -33.13 -63.82
N LEU A 210 72.22 -33.81 -63.69
CA LEU A 210 72.04 -35.20 -64.10
C LEU A 210 71.05 -35.38 -65.27
N TYR A 211 70.38 -34.31 -65.73
CA TYR A 211 69.27 -34.40 -66.68
C TYR A 211 69.64 -33.84 -68.07
N ALA A 212 69.08 -34.44 -69.12
CA ALA A 212 69.18 -33.92 -70.49
C ALA A 212 68.17 -32.78 -70.69
N GLN A 213 68.53 -31.75 -71.45
CA GLN A 213 67.66 -30.57 -71.64
C GLN A 213 66.26 -30.93 -72.15
N VAL A 214 66.18 -31.82 -73.15
CA VAL A 214 64.90 -32.31 -73.71
C VAL A 214 64.02 -33.00 -72.66
N SER A 215 64.62 -33.66 -71.66
CA SER A 215 63.89 -34.29 -70.56
C SER A 215 63.45 -33.26 -69.51
N ILE A 216 64.24 -32.21 -69.28
CA ILE A 216 63.89 -31.11 -68.37
C ILE A 216 62.68 -30.38 -68.92
N ASP A 217 62.70 -29.98 -70.18
CA ASP A 217 61.63 -29.22 -70.81
C ASP A 217 60.27 -29.96 -70.71
N GLY A 218 60.24 -31.26 -70.99
CA GLY A 218 59.01 -32.07 -70.86
C GLY A 218 58.59 -32.40 -69.42
N TYR A 219 59.50 -32.34 -68.45
CA TYR A 219 59.18 -32.48 -67.03
C TYR A 219 58.69 -31.18 -66.40
N VAL A 220 59.22 -30.04 -66.85
CA VAL A 220 58.76 -28.70 -66.46
C VAL A 220 57.34 -28.47 -66.98
N GLU A 221 57.04 -28.80 -68.24
CA GLU A 221 55.68 -28.69 -68.81
C GLU A 221 54.63 -29.45 -67.97
N GLN A 222 54.96 -30.68 -67.53
CA GLN A 222 54.05 -31.47 -66.68
C GLN A 222 53.92 -30.95 -65.24
N LEU A 223 54.92 -30.24 -64.71
CA LEU A 223 54.82 -29.59 -63.40
C LEU A 223 54.02 -28.29 -63.51
N ASP A 224 54.20 -27.53 -64.59
CA ASP A 224 53.41 -26.34 -64.89
C ASP A 224 51.92 -26.70 -65.05
N ASP A 225 51.59 -27.85 -65.64
CA ASP A 225 50.22 -28.38 -65.69
C ASP A 225 49.62 -28.64 -64.29
N VAL A 226 50.43 -29.11 -63.34
CA VAL A 226 50.01 -29.37 -61.94
C VAL A 226 49.87 -28.05 -61.16
N ASP A 227 50.77 -27.10 -61.38
CA ASP A 227 50.70 -25.75 -60.81
C ASP A 227 49.44 -25.03 -61.30
N ALA A 228 49.16 -25.05 -62.60
CA ALA A 228 47.95 -24.48 -63.20
C ALA A 228 46.67 -25.15 -62.66
N ALA A 229 46.69 -26.46 -62.41
CA ALA A 229 45.57 -27.16 -61.78
C ALA A 229 45.36 -26.74 -60.31
N ALA A 230 46.44 -26.47 -59.56
CA ALA A 230 46.36 -25.98 -58.18
C ALA A 230 45.86 -24.53 -58.11
N GLU A 231 46.29 -23.67 -59.04
CA GLU A 231 45.77 -22.31 -59.21
C GLU A 231 44.27 -22.32 -59.56
N GLY A 232 43.83 -23.20 -60.48
CA GLY A 232 42.41 -23.37 -60.79
C GLY A 232 41.57 -23.81 -59.59
N LEU A 233 42.08 -24.74 -58.77
CA LEU A 233 41.42 -25.15 -57.52
C LEU A 233 41.37 -24.01 -56.49
N HIS A 234 42.38 -23.15 -56.44
CA HIS A 234 42.39 -21.97 -55.58
C HIS A 234 41.30 -20.98 -55.98
N GLU A 235 41.15 -20.70 -57.28
CA GLU A 235 40.09 -19.86 -57.81
C GLU A 235 38.69 -20.43 -57.47
N GLU A 236 38.46 -21.72 -57.71
CA GLU A 236 37.20 -22.39 -57.32
C GLU A 236 36.91 -22.29 -55.81
N ASN A 237 37.95 -22.42 -54.98
CA ASN A 237 37.80 -22.33 -53.53
C ASN A 237 37.50 -20.90 -53.08
N LEU A 238 38.09 -19.88 -53.71
CA LEU A 238 37.77 -18.48 -53.46
C LEU A 238 36.32 -18.15 -53.86
N GLU A 239 35.85 -18.69 -54.99
CA GLU A 239 34.46 -18.56 -55.41
C GLU A 239 33.51 -19.13 -54.35
N ARG A 240 33.76 -20.35 -53.86
CA ARG A 240 32.96 -20.97 -52.79
C ARG A 240 32.96 -20.15 -51.49
N VAL A 241 34.10 -19.57 -51.10
CA VAL A 241 34.19 -18.68 -49.93
C VAL A 241 33.40 -17.38 -50.16
N GLY A 242 33.42 -16.87 -51.39
CA GLY A 242 32.61 -15.73 -51.83
C GLY A 242 31.10 -16.00 -51.71
N GLU A 243 30.64 -17.14 -52.22
CA GLU A 243 29.25 -17.60 -52.10
C GLU A 243 28.82 -17.73 -50.63
N LEU A 244 29.70 -18.30 -49.79
CA LEU A 244 29.44 -18.47 -48.37
C LEU A 244 29.33 -17.11 -47.67
N LYS A 245 30.22 -16.16 -47.98
CA LYS A 245 30.16 -14.80 -47.46
C LYS A 245 28.85 -14.10 -47.82
N GLU A 246 28.43 -14.18 -49.08
CA GLU A 246 27.18 -13.56 -49.54
C GLU A 246 25.96 -14.20 -48.86
N LYS A 247 25.93 -15.53 -48.78
CA LYS A 247 24.85 -16.28 -48.12
C LYS A 247 24.67 -15.87 -46.65
N PHE A 248 25.77 -15.75 -45.88
CA PHE A 248 25.68 -15.39 -44.46
C PHE A 248 25.51 -13.88 -44.23
N ALA A 249 25.90 -13.04 -45.19
CA ALA A 249 25.59 -11.60 -45.19
C ALA A 249 24.11 -11.31 -45.55
N GLN A 250 23.45 -12.20 -46.29
CA GLN A 250 22.00 -12.10 -46.51
C GLN A 250 21.24 -12.55 -45.26
N LYS A 251 21.67 -13.67 -44.66
CA LYS A 251 20.99 -14.22 -43.49
C LYS A 251 21.12 -13.38 -42.21
N ASP A 252 22.24 -12.68 -42.00
CA ASP A 252 22.35 -11.79 -40.83
C ASP A 252 21.50 -10.52 -41.01
N ASP A 253 21.50 -9.94 -42.21
CA ASP A 253 20.61 -8.82 -42.57
C ASP A 253 19.12 -9.21 -42.48
N GLU A 254 18.74 -10.42 -42.91
CA GLU A 254 17.38 -10.96 -42.77
C GLU A 254 16.99 -11.13 -41.30
N ALA A 255 17.87 -11.70 -40.45
CA ALA A 255 17.60 -11.90 -39.03
C ALA A 255 17.44 -10.57 -38.28
N HIS A 256 18.32 -9.60 -38.58
CA HIS A 256 18.22 -8.27 -37.99
C HIS A 256 16.95 -7.53 -38.43
N ALA A 257 16.63 -7.56 -39.73
CA ALA A 257 15.42 -6.92 -40.25
C ALA A 257 14.15 -7.52 -39.66
N ALA A 258 14.10 -8.85 -39.45
CA ALA A 258 12.98 -9.51 -38.77
C ALA A 258 12.84 -9.04 -37.31
N PHE A 259 13.95 -8.90 -36.59
CA PHE A 259 13.97 -8.34 -35.25
C PHE A 259 13.47 -6.88 -35.23
N GLU A 260 14.03 -6.00 -36.06
CA GLU A 260 13.62 -4.59 -36.17
C GLU A 260 12.14 -4.43 -36.55
N GLU A 261 11.60 -5.31 -37.42
CA GLU A 261 10.18 -5.28 -37.78
C GLU A 261 9.29 -5.70 -36.60
N SER A 262 9.74 -6.64 -35.76
CA SER A 262 8.97 -7.19 -34.65
C SER A 262 8.91 -6.26 -33.43
N VAL A 263 9.99 -5.54 -33.12
CA VAL A 263 10.14 -4.69 -31.91
C VAL A 263 8.99 -3.69 -31.72
N PRO A 264 8.58 -2.89 -32.73
CA PRO A 264 7.48 -1.94 -32.58
C PRO A 264 6.15 -2.59 -32.16
N HIS A 265 5.89 -3.83 -32.60
CA HIS A 265 4.65 -4.53 -32.25
C HIS A 265 4.65 -4.93 -30.78
N HIS A 266 5.78 -5.46 -30.29
CA HIS A 266 5.96 -5.81 -28.87
C HIS A 266 5.91 -4.59 -27.96
N VAL A 267 6.54 -3.47 -28.35
CA VAL A 267 6.52 -2.21 -27.61
C VAL A 267 5.10 -1.69 -27.47
N LYS A 268 4.32 -1.66 -28.57
CA LYS A 268 2.91 -1.23 -28.53
C LYS A 268 2.05 -2.12 -27.63
N ASP A 269 2.25 -3.45 -27.68
CA ASP A 269 1.50 -4.39 -26.82
C ASP A 269 1.80 -4.17 -25.33
N LEU A 270 3.08 -4.06 -24.98
CA LEU A 270 3.50 -3.86 -23.60
C LEU A 270 3.11 -2.48 -23.08
N ALA A 271 3.15 -1.44 -23.92
CA ALA A 271 2.70 -0.11 -23.54
C ALA A 271 1.22 -0.08 -23.15
N LEU A 272 0.34 -0.78 -23.89
CA LEU A 272 -1.07 -0.93 -23.52
C LEU A 272 -1.22 -1.69 -22.19
N ILE A 273 -0.48 -2.77 -22.02
CA ILE A 273 -0.51 -3.55 -20.77
C ILE A 273 -0.10 -2.66 -19.57
N GLU A 274 0.98 -1.90 -19.71
CA GLU A 274 1.48 -1.00 -18.66
C GLU A 274 0.51 0.15 -18.37
N THR A 275 -0.15 0.74 -19.38
CA THR A 275 -1.17 1.78 -19.15
C THR A 275 -2.37 1.23 -18.40
N VAL A 276 -2.82 0.03 -18.72
CA VAL A 276 -3.92 -0.63 -18.02
C VAL A 276 -3.52 -1.03 -16.60
N GLU A 277 -2.30 -1.49 -16.37
CA GLU A 277 -1.78 -1.74 -15.01
C GLU A 277 -1.74 -0.46 -14.17
N LYS A 278 -1.36 0.69 -14.76
CA LYS A 278 -1.44 2.00 -14.09
C LYS A 278 -2.89 2.38 -13.74
N ILE A 279 -3.82 2.19 -14.67
CA ILE A 279 -5.26 2.44 -14.44
C ILE A 279 -5.77 1.53 -13.30
N ARG A 280 -5.45 0.23 -13.30
CA ARG A 280 -5.82 -0.72 -12.23
C ARG A 280 -5.29 -0.28 -10.86
N ASN A 281 -4.02 0.13 -10.79
CA ASN A 281 -3.43 0.61 -9.55
C ASN A 281 -4.12 1.88 -9.04
N LYS A 282 -4.40 2.85 -9.92
CA LYS A 282 -5.13 4.07 -9.58
C LYS A 282 -6.54 3.77 -9.07
N THR A 283 -7.27 2.86 -9.71
CA THR A 283 -8.60 2.41 -9.26
C THR A 283 -8.56 1.72 -7.90
N ARG A 284 -7.52 0.90 -7.64
CA ARG A 284 -7.35 0.25 -6.33
C ARG A 284 -7.08 1.26 -5.21
N ILE A 285 -6.29 2.30 -5.49
CA ILE A 285 -6.05 3.40 -4.55
C ILE A 285 -7.37 4.14 -4.27
N LEU A 286 -8.12 4.51 -5.32
CA LEU A 286 -9.41 5.19 -5.17
C LEU A 286 -10.42 4.38 -4.33
N GLN A 287 -10.51 3.07 -4.57
CA GLN A 287 -11.37 2.19 -3.78
C GLN A 287 -10.91 2.15 -2.31
N ARG A 288 -9.61 1.96 -2.05
CA ARG A 288 -9.07 1.95 -0.69
C ARG A 288 -9.38 3.26 0.03
N ASP A 289 -9.21 4.39 -0.63
CA ASP A 289 -9.44 5.71 -0.03
C ASP A 289 -10.95 5.93 0.25
N LEU A 290 -11.85 5.40 -0.59
CA LEU A 290 -13.29 5.36 -0.31
C LEU A 290 -13.62 4.53 0.95
N LEU A 291 -12.99 3.37 1.12
CA LEU A 291 -13.17 2.53 2.31
C LEU A 291 -12.62 3.21 3.56
N LEU A 292 -11.45 3.86 3.48
CA LEU A 292 -10.88 4.62 4.59
C LEU A 292 -11.75 5.82 4.99
N ALA A 293 -12.36 6.51 4.01
CA ALA A 293 -13.32 7.58 4.29
C ALA A 293 -14.56 7.04 5.02
N SER A 294 -15.05 5.86 4.63
CA SER A 294 -16.14 5.16 5.33
C SER A 294 -15.77 4.86 6.79
N ASP A 295 -14.58 4.33 7.04
CA ASP A 295 -14.09 4.02 8.38
C ASP A 295 -13.96 5.28 9.24
N ALA A 296 -13.45 6.37 8.65
CA ALA A 296 -13.32 7.66 9.34
C ALA A 296 -14.68 8.23 9.76
N GLU A 297 -15.69 8.19 8.88
CA GLU A 297 -17.05 8.61 9.22
C GLU A 297 -17.68 7.73 10.32
N ALA A 298 -17.44 6.41 10.29
CA ALA A 298 -17.88 5.50 11.34
C ALA A 298 -17.25 5.83 12.70
N ALA A 299 -15.95 6.15 12.73
CA ALA A 299 -15.24 6.53 13.94
C ALA A 299 -15.75 7.86 14.52
N VAL A 300 -16.06 8.85 13.66
CA VAL A 300 -16.66 10.13 14.10
C VAL A 300 -18.03 9.90 14.73
N LEU A 301 -18.87 9.04 14.13
CA LEU A 301 -20.17 8.69 14.71
C LEU A 301 -20.01 7.98 16.06
N ALA A 302 -19.10 7.01 16.15
CA ALA A 302 -18.83 6.28 17.39
C ALA A 302 -18.39 7.22 18.53
N ALA A 303 -17.51 8.20 18.24
CA ALA A 303 -17.07 9.17 19.22
C ALA A 303 -18.22 10.07 19.75
N GLU A 304 -19.17 10.46 18.89
CA GLU A 304 -20.35 11.21 19.33
C GLU A 304 -21.35 10.34 20.14
N ILE A 305 -21.47 9.05 19.82
CA ILE A 305 -22.26 8.10 20.63
C ILE A 305 -21.62 7.91 22.01
N GLU A 306 -20.30 7.72 22.09
CA GLU A 306 -19.56 7.61 23.35
C GLU A 306 -19.71 8.88 24.18
N ARG A 307 -19.59 10.06 23.55
CA ARG A 307 -19.82 11.35 24.22
C ARG A 307 -21.24 11.45 24.81
N LEU A 308 -22.25 10.99 24.09
CA LEU A 308 -23.62 10.96 24.61
C LEU A 308 -23.74 9.98 25.79
N ALA A 309 -23.11 8.81 25.70
CA ALA A 309 -23.09 7.82 26.78
C ALA A 309 -22.40 8.34 28.05
N GLU A 310 -21.30 9.09 27.90
CA GLU A 310 -20.63 9.77 29.02
C GLU A 310 -21.58 10.76 29.72
N LEU A 311 -22.28 11.60 28.95
CA LEU A 311 -23.29 12.53 29.46
C LEU A 311 -24.46 11.78 30.12
N ALA A 312 -24.89 10.65 29.53
CA ALA A 312 -25.95 9.79 30.06
C ALA A 312 -25.54 9.00 31.32
N SER A 313 -24.25 8.80 31.56
CA SER A 313 -23.75 8.10 32.75
C SER A 313 -23.76 8.97 34.01
N GLY A 314 -23.84 10.30 33.84
CA GLY A 314 -23.73 11.25 34.94
C GLY A 314 -22.39 11.19 35.67
N ALA A 315 -21.36 10.60 35.07
CA ALA A 315 -20.01 10.56 35.62
C ALA A 315 -19.51 11.99 35.88
N LYS A 316 -18.81 12.20 36.99
CA LYS A 316 -18.18 13.50 37.26
C LYS A 316 -16.99 13.65 36.32
N GLY A 317 -16.84 14.79 35.67
CA GLY A 317 -15.65 15.07 34.86
C GLY A 317 -14.39 14.87 35.69
N ALA A 318 -13.32 14.33 35.09
CA ALA A 318 -12.09 13.92 35.79
C ALA A 318 -11.43 15.04 36.65
N TYR A 319 -11.83 16.30 36.46
CA TYR A 319 -11.29 17.48 37.14
C TYR A 319 -12.35 18.40 37.77
N SER A 320 -13.65 18.03 37.82
CA SER A 320 -14.68 18.89 38.43
C SER A 320 -15.70 18.10 39.28
N ASN A 321 -16.22 18.74 40.33
CA ASN A 321 -17.29 18.21 41.19
C ASN A 321 -18.69 18.48 40.60
N GLU A 322 -18.78 18.98 39.37
CA GLU A 322 -20.02 19.28 38.67
C GLU A 322 -20.41 18.08 37.77
N PRO A 323 -21.72 17.83 37.55
CA PRO A 323 -22.15 16.76 36.64
C PRO A 323 -21.53 16.96 35.25
N ALA A 324 -21.20 15.86 34.56
CA ALA A 324 -20.74 15.94 33.18
C ALA A 324 -21.84 16.51 32.29
N GLY A 325 -21.62 17.75 31.86
CA GLY A 325 -22.42 18.46 30.88
C GLY A 325 -23.68 19.15 31.42
N THR A 326 -23.83 20.41 31.04
CA THR A 326 -25.08 21.15 31.23
C THR A 326 -26.19 20.62 30.30
N CYS A 327 -27.45 20.95 30.61
CA CYS A 327 -28.59 20.69 29.72
C CYS A 327 -28.33 21.20 28.27
N SER A 328 -27.67 22.35 28.12
CA SER A 328 -27.29 22.91 26.82
C SER A 328 -26.28 22.02 26.07
N GLU A 329 -25.26 21.50 26.75
CA GLU A 329 -24.26 20.62 26.14
C GLU A 329 -24.85 19.29 25.66
N THR A 330 -25.78 18.72 26.42
CA THR A 330 -26.47 17.49 26.03
C THR A 330 -27.31 17.71 24.77
N LEU A 331 -28.06 18.81 24.71
CA LEU A 331 -28.83 19.16 23.51
C LEU A 331 -27.92 19.43 22.30
N LYS A 332 -26.77 20.07 22.49
CA LYS A 332 -25.77 20.31 21.42
C LYS A 332 -25.15 19.01 20.92
N CYS A 333 -24.82 18.08 21.80
CA CYS A 333 -24.34 16.74 21.43
C CYS A 333 -25.40 15.98 20.63
N LEU A 334 -26.67 15.98 21.07
CA LEU A 334 -27.78 15.38 20.32
C LEU A 334 -27.98 16.03 18.93
N ALA A 335 -27.76 17.34 18.80
CA ALA A 335 -27.86 18.04 17.53
C ALA A 335 -26.77 17.64 16.52
N ARG A 336 -25.54 17.37 16.99
CA ARG A 336 -24.45 16.83 16.16
C ARG A 336 -24.68 15.37 15.82
N LEU A 337 -25.09 14.58 16.81
CA LEU A 337 -25.33 13.16 16.66
C LEU A 337 -26.40 12.87 15.60
N ARG A 338 -27.54 13.60 15.60
CA ARG A 338 -28.57 13.40 14.56
C ARG A 338 -28.02 13.63 13.15
N GLU A 339 -27.17 14.65 12.98
CA GLU A 339 -26.59 15.02 11.69
C GLU A 339 -25.59 13.98 11.21
N LYS A 340 -24.68 13.55 12.10
CA LYS A 340 -23.70 12.50 11.80
C LYS A 340 -24.34 11.14 11.57
N LEU A 341 -25.40 10.83 12.31
CA LEU A 341 -26.15 9.59 12.14
C LEU A 341 -26.87 9.57 10.79
N LEU A 342 -27.53 10.67 10.39
CA LEU A 342 -28.16 10.77 9.08
C LEU A 342 -27.12 10.69 7.95
N GLN A 343 -26.03 11.46 8.03
CA GLN A 343 -24.93 11.42 7.06
C GLN A 343 -24.40 9.99 6.88
N ARG A 344 -24.19 9.25 7.97
CA ARG A 344 -23.72 7.86 7.91
C ARG A 344 -24.77 6.90 7.32
N CYS A 345 -26.04 7.06 7.68
CA CYS A 345 -27.13 6.25 7.13
C CYS A 345 -27.31 6.46 5.62
N GLU A 346 -27.18 7.70 5.15
CA GLU A 346 -27.18 8.04 3.73
C GLU A 346 -25.95 7.47 3.02
N PHE A 347 -24.77 7.62 3.61
CA PHE A 347 -23.51 7.13 3.03
C PHE A 347 -23.49 5.61 2.88
N VAL A 348 -23.91 4.85 3.89
CA VAL A 348 -23.98 3.37 3.82
C VAL A 348 -25.19 2.91 3.00
N GLY A 349 -26.21 3.75 2.80
CA GLY A 349 -27.40 3.43 2.02
C GLY A 349 -28.39 2.52 2.74
N VAL A 350 -28.56 2.68 4.06
CA VAL A 350 -29.42 1.81 4.90
C VAL A 350 -30.78 2.45 5.20
N LEU A 351 -31.10 3.60 4.61
CA LEU A 351 -32.42 4.24 4.79
C LEU A 351 -33.46 3.62 3.87
N VAL A 352 -34.71 3.55 4.34
CA VAL A 352 -35.85 3.16 3.50
C VAL A 352 -36.16 4.26 2.47
N ASP A 353 -36.48 3.87 1.25
CA ASP A 353 -36.84 4.79 0.17
C ASP A 353 -37.99 5.74 0.57
N GLY A 354 -37.79 7.05 0.37
CA GLY A 354 -38.79 8.09 0.66
C GLY A 354 -38.75 8.66 2.08
N VAL A 355 -37.78 8.30 2.91
CA VAL A 355 -37.53 8.93 4.22
C VAL A 355 -36.77 10.24 4.01
N GLU A 356 -37.47 11.37 4.14
CA GLU A 356 -36.88 12.71 4.15
C GLU A 356 -36.79 13.21 5.60
N ILE A 357 -35.57 13.30 6.13
CA ILE A 357 -35.29 13.86 7.45
C ILE A 357 -34.51 15.15 7.26
N GLU A 358 -35.11 16.27 7.65
CA GLU A 358 -34.45 17.57 7.60
C GLU A 358 -33.81 17.93 8.95
N HIS A 359 -32.63 18.55 8.89
CA HIS A 359 -31.92 19.06 10.07
C HIS A 359 -31.69 20.56 9.92
N PRO A 360 -32.67 21.40 10.24
CA PRO A 360 -32.43 22.83 10.30
C PRO A 360 -31.35 23.13 11.36
N PRO A 361 -30.37 24.00 11.05
CA PRO A 361 -29.35 24.40 12.01
C PRO A 361 -30.04 25.06 13.20
N ALA A 362 -29.86 24.49 14.39
CA ALA A 362 -30.44 24.98 15.62
C ALA A 362 -29.33 25.55 16.50
N GLU A 363 -29.25 26.88 16.59
CA GLU A 363 -28.49 27.52 17.66
C GLU A 363 -29.24 27.29 18.98
N ILE A 364 -28.74 26.33 19.77
CA ILE A 364 -29.35 25.97 21.05
C ILE A 364 -28.89 26.96 22.11
N ASP A 365 -29.72 28.00 22.32
CA ASP A 365 -29.63 28.90 23.46
C ASP A 365 -30.87 28.75 24.36
N LEU A 366 -30.61 28.52 25.64
CA LEU A 366 -31.65 28.34 26.66
C LEU A 366 -32.00 29.66 27.34
N ASP A 367 -31.09 30.64 27.37
CA ASP A 367 -31.34 31.93 28.02
C ASP A 367 -32.17 32.84 27.10
N PRO A 368 -33.05 33.71 27.65
CA PRO A 368 -33.86 34.59 26.83
C PRO A 368 -32.97 35.64 26.14
N PRO A 369 -33.25 36.01 24.87
CA PRO A 369 -32.56 37.13 24.26
C PRO A 369 -32.77 38.38 25.13
N PRO A 370 -31.73 39.24 25.28
CA PRO A 370 -31.87 40.46 26.06
C PRO A 370 -33.07 41.26 25.54
N PRO A 371 -33.86 41.90 26.43
CA PRO A 371 -34.99 42.71 25.99
C PRO A 371 -34.49 43.76 24.98
N PRO A 372 -35.23 44.01 23.88
CA PRO A 372 -34.83 45.03 22.93
C PRO A 372 -34.63 46.34 23.69
N PRO A 373 -33.53 47.08 23.41
CA PRO A 373 -33.30 48.35 24.06
C PRO A 373 -34.54 49.23 23.90
N LYS A 374 -35.02 49.79 25.01
CA LYS A 374 -36.08 50.81 24.94
C LYS A 374 -35.57 51.93 24.03
N PRO A 375 -36.41 52.52 23.17
CA PRO A 375 -36.02 53.69 22.40
C PRO A 375 -35.87 54.85 23.39
N GLU A 376 -34.65 55.04 23.88
CA GLU A 376 -34.22 56.27 24.52
C GLU A 376 -33.77 57.21 23.40
N GLY A 377 -34.43 58.37 23.38
CA GLY A 377 -34.13 59.42 22.42
C GLY A 377 -32.72 59.96 22.62
N ASP A 378 -32.20 60.43 21.50
CA ASP A 378 -31.09 61.35 21.30
C ASP A 378 -30.57 62.01 22.59
N ASP A 379 -29.34 61.70 22.95
CA ASP A 379 -28.33 62.72 23.20
C ASP A 379 -26.93 62.10 23.00
N ASP A 380 -26.17 62.79 22.15
CA ASP A 380 -24.82 62.52 21.67
C ASP A 380 -23.73 62.62 22.77
N GLU A 381 -22.50 62.25 22.37
CA GLU A 381 -21.17 62.41 23.02
C GLU A 381 -20.66 61.14 23.72
N ASP A 382 -19.49 60.58 23.43
CA ASP A 382 -18.35 60.93 22.57
C ASP A 382 -17.44 59.67 22.46
N ALA A 383 -16.57 59.70 21.46
CA ALA A 383 -15.71 58.67 20.91
C ALA A 383 -14.75 57.94 21.87
N GLY A 384 -14.31 56.73 21.44
CA GLY A 384 -13.21 56.00 22.08
C GLY A 384 -12.85 54.66 21.41
N GLU A 385 -12.39 54.72 20.16
CA GLU A 385 -11.35 53.89 19.52
C GLU A 385 -11.32 52.35 19.77
N ALA A 386 -11.72 51.60 18.75
CA ALA A 386 -11.63 50.14 18.67
C ALA A 386 -10.22 49.67 18.29
N ALA A 387 -9.65 48.75 19.07
CA ALA A 387 -8.50 47.93 18.69
C ALA A 387 -8.98 46.59 18.12
N PRO A 388 -8.46 46.13 16.96
CA PRO A 388 -8.89 44.88 16.33
C PRO A 388 -8.27 43.66 17.03
N ALA A 389 -9.08 42.61 17.16
CA ALA A 389 -8.64 41.28 17.59
C ALA A 389 -7.82 40.60 16.48
N PRO A 390 -6.80 39.77 16.83
CA PRO A 390 -5.89 39.17 15.88
C PRO A 390 -6.49 37.96 15.16
N GLU A 391 -6.28 37.92 13.84
CA GLU A 391 -6.40 36.74 12.99
C GLU A 391 -5.04 36.01 12.96
N GLU A 392 -5.07 34.70 13.15
CA GLU A 392 -4.12 33.72 12.62
C GLU A 392 -4.98 32.55 12.10
N PRO A 393 -4.61 31.82 11.02
CA PRO A 393 -3.23 31.47 10.67
C PRO A 393 -2.88 31.47 9.17
N GLU A 394 -1.61 31.71 8.84
CA GLU A 394 -0.98 31.10 7.66
C GLU A 394 0.44 30.62 8.04
N ALA A 395 0.53 29.31 8.27
CA ALA A 395 1.72 28.50 8.07
C ALA A 395 1.27 27.47 7.02
N GLY A 396 1.93 27.23 5.90
CA GLY A 396 3.34 27.31 5.61
C GLY A 396 3.68 25.96 5.01
N ASP A 397 3.43 25.78 3.72
CA ASP A 397 3.79 24.56 3.01
C ASP A 397 5.04 24.80 2.16
N ALA A 398 6.03 23.99 2.52
CA ALA A 398 7.29 23.80 1.84
C ALA A 398 7.09 22.96 0.57
N ASP A 399 7.91 23.29 -0.42
CA ASP A 399 8.44 22.45 -1.49
C ASP A 399 7.87 21.02 -1.59
N ALA A 400 6.97 20.83 -2.55
CA ALA A 400 6.69 19.54 -3.16
C ALA A 400 7.03 19.65 -4.65
N GLU A 401 8.22 19.15 -5.00
CA GLU A 401 8.62 18.84 -6.37
C GLU A 401 7.66 17.78 -6.94
N ASP A 402 7.18 18.04 -8.15
CA ASP A 402 6.67 17.10 -9.16
C ASP A 402 5.79 15.93 -8.67
N ALA A 403 4.50 16.21 -8.44
CA ALA A 403 3.44 15.21 -8.50
C ALA A 403 2.50 15.56 -9.68
N ASP A 404 2.36 14.61 -10.59
CA ASP A 404 1.62 14.71 -11.85
C ASP A 404 0.25 15.40 -11.71
N ALA A 405 0.08 16.53 -12.39
CA ALA A 405 -1.09 17.41 -12.35
C ALA A 405 -2.34 16.86 -13.07
N GLU A 406 -2.57 15.54 -13.06
CA GLU A 406 -3.76 14.88 -13.65
C GLU A 406 -4.51 13.96 -12.66
N ASP A 407 -4.31 14.16 -11.36
CA ASP A 407 -5.21 13.59 -10.35
C ASP A 407 -6.45 14.47 -10.19
N ALA A 408 -7.33 14.40 -11.19
CA ALA A 408 -8.73 14.76 -10.99
C ALA A 408 -9.30 13.84 -9.90
N ALA A 409 -9.23 14.30 -8.65
CA ALA A 409 -10.00 13.76 -7.53
C ALA A 409 -11.44 13.63 -8.03
N ILE A 410 -11.96 12.40 -8.04
CA ILE A 410 -13.34 12.18 -8.45
C ILE A 410 -14.20 12.92 -7.43
N ALA A 411 -14.81 14.02 -7.86
CA ALA A 411 -15.86 14.66 -7.09
C ALA A 411 -17.03 13.68 -7.06
N PHE A 412 -17.19 13.01 -5.92
CA PHE A 412 -18.27 12.06 -5.74
C PHE A 412 -19.57 12.82 -5.46
N ASP A 413 -20.33 13.09 -6.52
CA ASP A 413 -21.68 13.66 -6.42
C ASP A 413 -22.69 12.62 -5.86
N GLN A 414 -22.32 11.33 -5.86
CA GLN A 414 -23.17 10.25 -5.36
C GLN A 414 -23.20 10.20 -3.83
N LYS A 415 -24.40 9.97 -3.29
CA LYS A 415 -24.65 9.96 -1.85
C LYS A 415 -24.17 8.68 -1.15
N THR A 416 -24.28 7.51 -1.79
CA THR A 416 -23.98 6.22 -1.16
C THR A 416 -22.62 5.68 -1.60
N LEU A 417 -21.96 4.90 -0.72
CA LEU A 417 -20.68 4.24 -1.01
C LEU A 417 -20.78 3.29 -2.22
N ALA A 418 -21.90 2.57 -2.35
CA ALA A 418 -22.15 1.68 -3.48
C ALA A 418 -22.18 2.45 -4.82
N LEU A 419 -22.91 3.57 -4.88
CA LEU A 419 -22.97 4.41 -6.08
C LEU A 419 -21.63 5.10 -6.38
N ARG A 420 -20.85 5.43 -5.34
CA ARG A 420 -19.47 5.94 -5.51
C ARG A 420 -18.56 4.87 -6.12
N MET A 421 -18.67 3.62 -5.67
CA MET A 421 -17.93 2.50 -6.26
C MET A 421 -18.37 2.22 -7.71
N GLU A 422 -19.68 2.28 -8.01
CA GLU A 422 -20.18 2.18 -9.39
C GLU A 422 -19.59 3.28 -10.28
N ALA A 423 -19.44 4.50 -9.78
CA ALA A 423 -18.79 5.59 -10.52
C ALA A 423 -17.30 5.31 -10.76
N VAL A 424 -16.58 4.76 -9.77
CA VAL A 424 -15.18 4.31 -9.94
C VAL A 424 -15.08 3.19 -10.98
N ALA A 425 -15.98 2.22 -10.94
CA ALA A 425 -16.06 1.13 -11.90
C ALA A 425 -16.37 1.63 -13.32
N ALA A 426 -17.32 2.56 -13.46
CA ALA A 426 -17.64 3.20 -14.74
C ALA A 426 -16.46 3.98 -15.31
N LYS A 427 -15.73 4.73 -14.47
CA LYS A 427 -14.51 5.44 -14.87
C LYS A 427 -13.43 4.47 -15.32
N PHE A 428 -13.19 3.39 -14.57
CA PHE A 428 -12.23 2.34 -14.98
C PHE A 428 -12.60 1.74 -16.34
N ARG A 429 -13.86 1.36 -16.56
CA ARG A 429 -14.32 0.81 -17.84
C ARG A 429 -14.10 1.82 -18.98
N ALA A 430 -14.36 3.11 -18.75
CA ALA A 430 -14.14 4.17 -19.72
C ALA A 430 -12.65 4.39 -20.03
N ASP A 431 -11.79 4.44 -19.00
CA ASP A 431 -10.35 4.64 -19.16
C ASP A 431 -9.69 3.45 -19.89
N VAL A 432 -10.11 2.21 -19.56
CA VAL A 432 -9.65 0.98 -20.25
C VAL A 432 -10.16 0.95 -21.69
N ALA A 433 -11.42 1.31 -21.94
CA ALA A 433 -11.96 1.40 -23.30
C ALA A 433 -11.21 2.45 -24.13
N ALA A 434 -10.92 3.63 -23.57
CA ALA A 434 -10.15 4.66 -24.25
C ALA A 434 -8.71 4.20 -24.57
N ALA A 435 -8.04 3.52 -23.63
CA ALA A 435 -6.71 2.95 -23.86
C ALA A 435 -6.74 1.86 -24.96
N ALA A 436 -7.75 1.01 -24.96
CA ALA A 436 -7.96 -0.01 -25.99
C ALA A 436 -8.25 0.64 -27.35
N ASP A 437 -9.18 1.58 -27.42
CA ASP A 437 -9.56 2.27 -28.66
C ASP A 437 -8.36 2.98 -29.32
N ALA A 438 -7.52 3.65 -28.51
CA ALA A 438 -6.29 4.27 -28.99
C ALA A 438 -5.31 3.22 -29.55
N TYR A 439 -5.17 2.07 -28.88
CA TYR A 439 -4.29 0.99 -29.33
C TYR A 439 -4.80 0.31 -30.63
N PHE A 440 -6.10 -0.01 -30.72
CA PHE A 440 -6.68 -0.67 -31.89
C PHE A 440 -6.87 0.26 -33.09
N ALA A 441 -6.90 1.58 -32.90
CA ALA A 441 -6.89 2.55 -34.00
C ALA A 441 -5.55 2.58 -34.74
N ASP A 442 -4.45 2.37 -34.02
CA ASP A 442 -3.08 2.54 -34.50
C ASP A 442 -2.34 1.23 -34.85
N LYS A 443 -2.98 0.06 -34.64
CA LYS A 443 -2.33 -1.24 -34.80
C LYS A 443 -3.18 -2.26 -35.57
N ASP A 444 -2.51 -3.00 -36.46
CA ASP A 444 -3.11 -4.11 -37.19
C ASP A 444 -3.40 -5.28 -36.24
N VAL A 445 -4.68 -5.67 -36.16
CA VAL A 445 -5.20 -6.75 -35.29
C VAL A 445 -4.51 -8.10 -35.56
N GLU A 446 -4.00 -8.32 -36.77
CA GLU A 446 -3.30 -9.54 -37.17
C GLU A 446 -1.87 -9.65 -36.60
N ARG A 447 -1.30 -8.57 -36.04
CA ARG A 447 0.07 -8.51 -35.50
C ARG A 447 0.12 -8.36 -33.96
N ILE A 448 -0.88 -8.86 -33.25
CA ILE A 448 -0.87 -8.90 -31.77
C ILE A 448 0.11 -9.98 -31.31
N THR A 449 1.12 -9.61 -30.53
CA THR A 449 2.19 -10.52 -30.09
C THR A 449 1.82 -11.31 -28.83
N ARG A 450 0.81 -10.85 -28.07
CA ARG A 450 0.38 -11.42 -26.77
C ARG A 450 -1.14 -11.65 -26.73
N PRO A 451 -1.67 -12.60 -27.51
CA PRO A 451 -3.11 -12.82 -27.65
C PRO A 451 -3.79 -13.29 -26.35
N GLU A 452 -3.05 -13.89 -25.42
CA GLU A 452 -3.59 -14.30 -24.11
C GLU A 452 -3.93 -13.11 -23.21
N ARG A 453 -3.20 -11.99 -23.34
CA ARG A 453 -3.39 -10.78 -22.51
C ARG A 453 -4.18 -9.70 -23.22
N ILE A 454 -4.13 -9.67 -24.55
CA ILE A 454 -4.79 -8.67 -25.38
C ILE A 454 -5.74 -9.40 -26.34
N PRO A 455 -7.05 -9.47 -26.01
CA PRO A 455 -8.06 -9.99 -26.92
C PRO A 455 -8.12 -9.21 -28.23
N ALA A 456 -8.67 -9.83 -29.28
CA ALA A 456 -8.67 -9.25 -30.63
C ALA A 456 -9.61 -8.04 -30.83
N THR A 457 -10.46 -7.71 -29.85
CA THR A 457 -11.44 -6.63 -29.95
C THR A 457 -11.40 -5.74 -28.71
N THR A 458 -11.75 -4.46 -28.88
CA THR A 458 -11.89 -3.49 -27.77
C THR A 458 -12.87 -3.98 -26.71
N ALA A 459 -14.04 -4.47 -27.15
CA ALA A 459 -15.04 -5.05 -26.26
C ALA A 459 -14.50 -6.27 -25.47
N GLY A 460 -13.80 -7.18 -26.15
CA GLY A 460 -13.18 -8.34 -25.50
C GLY A 460 -12.08 -7.94 -24.51
N PHE A 461 -11.34 -6.85 -24.78
CA PHE A 461 -10.32 -6.33 -23.89
C PHE A 461 -10.92 -5.76 -22.59
N VAL A 462 -12.03 -5.01 -22.68
CA VAL A 462 -12.76 -4.54 -21.49
C VAL A 462 -13.32 -5.73 -20.69
N GLU A 463 -13.94 -6.71 -21.37
CA GLU A 463 -14.46 -7.94 -20.73
C GLU A 463 -13.37 -8.73 -20.00
N HIS A 464 -12.16 -8.82 -20.56
CA HIS A 464 -11.02 -9.49 -19.92
C HIS A 464 -10.63 -8.84 -18.57
N HIS A 465 -10.86 -7.54 -18.42
CA HIS A 465 -10.58 -6.80 -17.19
C HIS A 465 -11.79 -6.65 -16.25
N GLU A 466 -12.98 -7.09 -16.66
CA GLU A 466 -14.18 -7.04 -15.82
C GLU A 466 -14.07 -7.83 -14.50
N PRO A 467 -13.43 -9.02 -14.44
CA PRO A 467 -13.26 -9.75 -13.18
C PRO A 467 -12.53 -8.96 -12.09
N PHE A 468 -11.62 -8.05 -12.47
CA PHE A 468 -10.93 -7.18 -11.52
C PHE A 468 -11.90 -6.18 -10.88
N ILE A 469 -12.83 -5.61 -11.65
CA ILE A 469 -13.84 -4.71 -11.10
C ILE A 469 -14.83 -5.45 -10.22
N VAL A 470 -15.28 -6.65 -10.64
CA VAL A 470 -16.15 -7.50 -9.83
C VAL A 470 -15.52 -7.80 -8.47
N GLU A 471 -14.22 -8.13 -8.42
CA GLU A 471 -13.49 -8.33 -7.16
C GLU A 471 -13.54 -7.07 -6.26
N LEU A 472 -13.33 -5.88 -6.83
CA LEU A 472 -13.42 -4.63 -6.06
C LEU A 472 -14.85 -4.36 -5.58
N GLU A 473 -15.86 -4.58 -6.43
CA GLU A 473 -17.27 -4.42 -6.08
C GLU A 473 -17.67 -5.38 -4.94
N GLU A 474 -17.25 -6.66 -4.99
CA GLU A 474 -17.48 -7.64 -3.94
C GLU A 474 -16.85 -7.23 -2.60
N VAL A 475 -15.60 -6.73 -2.61
CA VAL A 475 -14.94 -6.22 -1.40
C VAL A 475 -15.69 -5.02 -0.83
N THR A 476 -16.12 -4.08 -1.68
CA THR A 476 -16.92 -2.93 -1.21
C THR A 476 -18.28 -3.35 -0.67
N ALA A 477 -18.95 -4.32 -1.29
CA ALA A 477 -20.24 -4.84 -0.84
C ALA A 477 -20.13 -5.51 0.54
N ALA A 478 -19.09 -6.32 0.77
CA ALA A 478 -18.83 -6.93 2.06
C ALA A 478 -18.54 -5.88 3.16
N HIS A 479 -17.83 -4.80 2.81
CA HIS A 479 -17.56 -3.69 3.71
C HIS A 479 -18.86 -2.91 4.05
N VAL A 480 -19.69 -2.59 3.05
CA VAL A 480 -21.02 -1.99 3.25
C VAL A 480 -21.88 -2.88 4.14
N GLU A 481 -21.88 -4.19 3.93
CA GLU A 481 -22.66 -5.13 4.72
C GLU A 481 -22.23 -5.13 6.20
N THR A 482 -20.92 -5.09 6.45
CA THR A 482 -20.35 -5.06 7.80
C THR A 482 -20.74 -3.77 8.52
N HIS A 483 -20.55 -2.61 7.90
CA HIS A 483 -20.94 -1.35 8.51
C HIS A 483 -22.44 -1.15 8.63
N ALA A 484 -23.24 -1.70 7.71
CA ALA A 484 -24.69 -1.70 7.85
C ALA A 484 -25.14 -2.50 9.08
N ARG A 485 -24.50 -3.65 9.37
CA ARG A 485 -24.75 -4.42 10.60
C ARG A 485 -24.41 -3.61 11.85
N GLU A 486 -23.23 -3.00 11.88
CA GLU A 486 -22.77 -2.17 13.01
C GLU A 486 -23.70 -0.98 13.25
N LEU A 487 -24.03 -0.24 12.19
CA LEU A 487 -24.91 0.93 12.25
C LEU A 487 -26.31 0.55 12.74
N ARG A 488 -26.86 -0.59 12.32
CA ARG A 488 -28.15 -1.09 12.83
C ARG A 488 -28.10 -1.36 14.33
N VAL A 489 -27.02 -1.99 14.82
CA VAL A 489 -26.86 -2.22 16.26
C VAL A 489 -26.77 -0.90 17.01
N GLN A 490 -25.99 0.06 16.51
CA GLN A 490 -25.86 1.39 17.08
C GLN A 490 -27.21 2.13 17.16
N VAL A 491 -28.01 2.16 16.09
CA VAL A 491 -29.33 2.82 16.08
C VAL A 491 -30.30 2.17 17.09
N ILE A 492 -30.21 0.86 17.28
CA ILE A 492 -31.07 0.13 18.23
C ILE A 492 -30.67 0.40 19.68
N SER A 493 -29.37 0.41 20.00
CA SER A 493 -28.90 0.71 21.36
C SER A 493 -29.06 2.18 21.73
N LEU A 494 -28.92 3.08 20.75
CA LEU A 494 -28.93 4.53 20.97
C LEU A 494 -30.21 5.06 21.63
N GLY A 495 -31.35 4.38 21.44
CA GLY A 495 -32.62 4.79 22.03
C GLY A 495 -32.61 4.86 23.56
N ASP A 496 -31.88 3.95 24.23
CA ASP A 496 -31.77 3.93 25.69
C ASP A 496 -30.83 5.04 26.18
N ASP A 497 -29.71 5.27 25.50
CA ASP A 497 -28.73 6.31 25.84
C ASP A 497 -29.31 7.72 25.67
N VAL A 498 -30.06 7.95 24.58
CA VAL A 498 -30.74 9.22 24.31
C VAL A 498 -31.80 9.51 25.37
N ALA A 499 -32.57 8.50 25.79
CA ALA A 499 -33.58 8.67 26.84
C ALA A 499 -32.92 9.05 28.18
N ALA A 500 -31.85 8.34 28.57
CA ALA A 500 -31.11 8.61 29.79
C ALA A 500 -30.43 10.00 29.78
N ALA A 501 -29.83 10.39 28.65
CA ALA A 501 -29.20 11.70 28.49
C ALA A 501 -30.21 12.86 28.67
N ILE A 502 -31.41 12.74 28.07
CA ILE A 502 -32.45 13.77 28.20
C ILE A 502 -33.01 13.85 29.62
N GLU A 503 -33.20 12.70 30.28
CA GLU A 503 -33.64 12.67 31.69
C GLU A 503 -32.65 13.42 32.59
N LEU A 504 -31.35 13.11 32.47
CA LEU A 504 -30.30 13.78 33.23
C LEU A 504 -30.17 15.27 32.89
N ALA A 505 -30.28 15.64 31.61
CA ALA A 505 -30.26 17.04 31.18
C ALA A 505 -31.42 17.85 31.80
N MET A 506 -32.62 17.27 31.87
CA MET A 506 -33.78 17.90 32.51
C MET A 506 -33.62 17.98 34.04
N GLU A 507 -33.04 16.95 34.66
CA GLU A 507 -32.70 17.01 36.09
C GLU A 507 -31.68 18.11 36.41
N ASP A 508 -30.66 18.27 35.58
CA ASP A 508 -29.65 19.31 35.74
C ASP A 508 -30.29 20.70 35.61
N LEU A 509 -31.14 20.91 34.60
CA LEU A 509 -31.90 22.15 34.44
C LEU A 509 -32.74 22.48 35.69
N LEU A 510 -33.37 21.46 36.30
CA LEU A 510 -34.12 21.61 37.55
C LEU A 510 -33.22 21.95 38.74
N LYS A 511 -32.07 21.29 38.87
CA LYS A 511 -31.07 21.57 39.93
C LYS A 511 -30.55 23.00 39.80
N ASP A 512 -30.30 23.47 38.57
CA ASP A 512 -29.91 24.84 38.26
C ASP A 512 -30.97 25.88 38.56
N GLY A 513 -32.22 25.63 38.17
CA GLY A 513 -33.35 26.47 38.54
C GLY A 513 -33.43 26.65 40.06
N LYS A 514 -33.35 25.55 40.82
CA LYS A 514 -33.33 25.58 42.30
C LYS A 514 -32.14 26.36 42.84
N ARG A 515 -30.94 26.23 42.25
CA ARG A 515 -29.75 27.01 42.64
C ARG A 515 -29.97 28.51 42.42
N ARG A 516 -30.49 28.92 41.26
CA ARG A 516 -30.73 30.33 40.92
C ARG A 516 -31.77 30.98 41.83
N VAL A 517 -32.91 30.32 42.07
CA VAL A 517 -33.94 30.80 43.02
C VAL A 517 -33.36 31.01 44.43
N ARG A 518 -32.55 30.07 44.94
CA ARG A 518 -31.90 30.21 46.25
C ARG A 518 -30.91 31.38 46.29
N ARG A 519 -30.13 31.59 45.23
CA ARG A 519 -29.18 32.72 45.14
C ARG A 519 -29.93 34.05 45.13
N ALA A 520 -30.99 34.17 44.32
CA ALA A 520 -31.83 35.37 44.24
C ALA A 520 -32.48 35.69 45.60
N MET A 521 -33.04 34.68 46.28
CA MET A 521 -33.59 34.82 47.63
C MET A 521 -32.54 35.33 48.63
N LYS A 522 -31.36 34.70 48.68
CA LYS A 522 -30.28 35.10 49.60
C LYS A 522 -29.75 36.51 49.30
N SER A 523 -29.60 36.85 48.02
CA SER A 523 -29.14 38.17 47.60
C SER A 523 -30.10 39.26 48.07
N LYS A 524 -31.41 39.07 47.88
CA LYS A 524 -32.41 40.04 48.33
C LYS A 524 -32.55 40.09 49.84
N ALA A 525 -32.54 38.96 50.55
CA ALA A 525 -32.52 38.98 52.01
C ALA A 525 -31.28 39.68 52.59
N ALA A 526 -30.12 39.54 51.95
CA ALA A 526 -28.88 40.20 52.39
C ALA A 526 -28.98 41.74 52.34
N GLU A 527 -29.65 42.32 51.34
CA GLU A 527 -29.88 43.77 51.21
C GLU A 527 -30.61 44.37 52.43
N PHE A 528 -31.56 43.62 53.01
CA PHE A 528 -32.34 44.05 54.18
C PHE A 528 -31.70 43.66 55.53
N SER A 529 -30.72 42.76 55.51
CA SER A 529 -30.07 42.25 56.72
C SER A 529 -29.28 43.32 57.49
N THR A 530 -28.72 44.31 56.80
CA THR A 530 -27.98 45.44 57.40
C THR A 530 -28.93 46.37 58.14
N ILE A 531 -30.07 46.71 57.53
CA ILE A 531 -31.12 47.53 58.14
C ILE A 531 -31.71 46.81 59.36
N ALA A 532 -31.93 45.50 59.26
CA ALA A 532 -32.41 44.69 60.37
C ALA A 532 -31.44 44.69 61.56
N LYS A 533 -30.12 44.56 61.31
CA LYS A 533 -29.08 44.65 62.36
C LYS A 533 -29.09 46.02 63.04
N ASN A 534 -29.13 47.11 62.27
CA ASN A 534 -29.16 48.47 62.81
C ASN A 534 -30.42 48.71 63.67
N LEU A 535 -31.58 48.17 63.28
CA LEU A 535 -32.80 48.28 64.08
C LEU A 535 -32.76 47.46 65.39
N VAL A 536 -32.01 46.35 65.41
CA VAL A 536 -31.77 45.57 66.64
C VAL A 536 -30.81 46.32 67.57
N GLU A 537 -29.78 46.96 67.03
CA GLU A 537 -28.86 47.81 67.79
C GLU A 537 -29.59 49.01 68.41
N LEU A 538 -30.41 49.72 67.62
CA LEU A 538 -31.25 50.81 68.12
C LEU A 538 -32.20 50.36 69.23
N ARG A 539 -32.74 49.13 69.15
CA ARG A 539 -33.57 48.57 70.23
C ARG A 539 -32.77 48.39 71.52
N LYS A 540 -31.52 47.92 71.44
CA LYS A 540 -30.64 47.80 72.62
C LYS A 540 -30.32 49.18 73.19
N ASP A 541 -30.07 50.16 72.33
CA ASP A 541 -29.82 51.54 72.78
C ASP A 541 -31.04 52.14 73.49
N HIS A 542 -32.25 51.94 72.95
CA HIS A 542 -33.49 52.36 73.60
C HIS A 542 -33.71 51.64 74.95
N ASP A 543 -33.41 50.35 75.03
CA ASP A 543 -33.46 49.57 76.27
C ASP A 543 -32.48 50.10 77.33
N HIS A 544 -31.26 50.48 76.92
CA HIS A 544 -30.29 51.14 77.81
C HIS A 544 -30.70 52.56 78.25
N ARG A 545 -31.49 53.26 77.43
CA ARG A 545 -32.08 54.57 77.77
C ARG A 545 -33.24 54.44 78.75
N LEU A 546 -33.94 53.30 78.79
CA LEU A 546 -35.01 53.01 79.76
C LEU A 546 -34.46 52.80 81.18
N ARG A 547 -34.28 53.90 81.92
CA ARG A 547 -33.82 53.89 83.31
C ARG A 547 -34.97 54.12 84.29
N PRO A 548 -34.94 53.55 85.52
CA PRO A 548 -35.99 53.76 86.52
C PRO A 548 -36.27 55.22 86.87
N SER A 549 -35.29 56.12 86.68
CA SER A 549 -35.40 57.56 86.93
C SER A 549 -36.32 58.30 85.94
N LEU A 550 -36.69 57.69 84.81
CA LEU A 550 -37.66 58.25 83.85
C LEU A 550 -39.11 58.19 84.35
N ALA A 551 -39.38 57.46 85.43
CA ALA A 551 -40.71 57.43 86.06
C ALA A 551 -41.04 58.71 86.85
N ALA A 552 -40.09 59.62 87.02
CA ALA A 552 -40.31 60.89 87.71
C ALA A 552 -41.08 61.88 86.82
N ALA A 553 -42.05 62.59 87.39
CA ALA A 553 -42.91 63.54 86.65
C ALA A 553 -42.12 64.65 85.93
N SER A 554 -40.95 65.04 86.44
CA SER A 554 -40.05 66.04 85.84
C SER A 554 -39.36 65.59 84.55
N ARG A 555 -39.39 64.28 84.23
CA ARG A 555 -38.78 63.68 83.02
C ARG A 555 -39.80 63.00 82.11
N SER A 556 -41.08 63.31 82.29
CA SER A 556 -42.18 62.82 81.47
C SER A 556 -41.98 63.08 79.97
N ALA A 557 -41.45 64.25 79.61
CA ALA A 557 -41.12 64.60 78.23
C ALA A 557 -40.06 63.66 77.60
N GLU A 558 -39.00 63.31 78.35
CA GLU A 558 -37.95 62.39 77.89
C GLU A 558 -38.49 60.95 77.70
N LEU A 559 -39.41 60.51 78.56
CA LEU A 559 -40.07 59.22 78.44
C LEU A 559 -41.03 59.17 77.25
N GLU A 560 -41.80 60.23 77.01
CA GLU A 560 -42.68 60.36 75.86
C GLU A 560 -41.90 60.36 74.55
N GLU A 561 -40.78 61.08 74.48
CA GLU A 561 -39.87 61.10 73.34
C GLU A 561 -39.32 59.70 73.03
N LEU A 562 -38.83 58.97 74.04
CA LEU A 562 -38.35 57.60 73.88
C LEU A 562 -39.46 56.63 73.43
N CYS A 563 -40.70 56.84 73.90
CA CYS A 563 -41.86 56.07 73.45
C CYS A 563 -42.22 56.36 71.99
N VAL A 564 -42.03 57.59 71.51
CA VAL A 564 -42.21 57.97 70.10
C VAL A 564 -41.11 57.33 69.25
N GLU A 565 -39.85 57.44 69.66
CA GLU A 565 -38.71 56.81 68.98
C GLU A 565 -38.87 55.28 68.87
N GLU A 566 -39.32 54.61 69.94
CA GLU A 566 -39.53 53.16 69.93
C GLU A 566 -40.75 52.75 69.09
N LYS A 567 -41.82 53.55 69.08
CA LYS A 567 -42.94 53.36 68.14
C LYS A 567 -42.47 53.51 66.71
N ASP A 568 -41.63 54.48 66.41
CA ASP A 568 -41.13 54.72 65.05
C ASP A 568 -40.10 53.65 64.63
N ARG A 569 -39.24 53.19 65.53
CA ARG A 569 -38.39 52.00 65.31
C ARG A 569 -39.25 50.76 65.04
N GLY A 570 -40.33 50.55 65.80
CA GLY A 570 -41.29 49.47 65.61
C GLY A 570 -41.95 49.53 64.22
N LYS A 571 -42.42 50.71 63.79
CA LYS A 571 -42.95 50.93 62.42
C LYS A 571 -41.88 50.66 61.35
N ARG A 572 -40.64 51.13 61.54
CA ARG A 572 -39.52 50.89 60.62
C ARG A 572 -39.16 49.41 60.54
N ALA A 573 -39.22 48.68 61.64
CA ALA A 573 -38.98 47.22 61.66
C ALA A 573 -40.08 46.46 60.91
N ILE A 574 -41.35 46.82 61.11
CA ILE A 574 -42.46 46.22 60.35
C ILE A 574 -42.32 46.54 58.85
N ALA A 575 -42.01 47.78 58.49
CA ALA A 575 -41.78 48.20 57.11
C ALA A 575 -40.56 47.51 56.46
N ASN A 576 -39.49 47.31 57.23
CA ASN A 576 -38.29 46.59 56.75
C ASN A 576 -38.61 45.11 56.50
N MET A 577 -39.31 44.46 57.44
CA MET A 577 -39.74 43.07 57.25
C MET A 577 -40.67 42.94 56.04
N SER A 578 -41.73 43.75 55.94
CA SER A 578 -42.66 43.68 54.80
C SER A 578 -41.97 44.00 53.47
N GLY A 579 -41.02 44.92 53.46
CA GLY A 579 -40.15 45.22 52.32
C GLY A 579 -39.26 44.03 51.92
N GLU A 580 -38.61 43.38 52.88
CA GLU A 580 -37.79 42.18 52.65
C GLU A 580 -38.63 41.05 52.06
N TRP A 581 -39.77 40.74 52.67
CA TRP A 581 -40.69 39.70 52.18
C TRP A 581 -41.17 39.99 50.76
N ALA A 582 -41.56 41.23 50.46
CA ALA A 582 -42.01 41.63 49.12
C ALA A 582 -40.87 41.56 48.09
N ALA A 583 -39.66 41.98 48.43
CA ALA A 583 -38.49 41.94 47.55
C ALA A 583 -38.06 40.49 47.25
N VAL A 584 -38.00 39.65 48.29
CA VAL A 584 -37.69 38.22 48.15
C VAL A 584 -38.75 37.51 47.31
N ALA A 585 -40.04 37.75 47.55
CA ALA A 585 -41.11 37.14 46.78
C ALA A 585 -41.07 37.55 45.30
N ARG A 586 -40.83 38.83 44.99
CA ARG A 586 -40.66 39.30 43.60
C ARG A 586 -39.46 38.62 42.92
N ALA A 587 -38.33 38.50 43.61
CA ALA A 587 -37.14 37.85 43.07
C ALA A 587 -37.37 36.35 42.83
N VAL A 588 -38.04 35.65 43.75
CA VAL A 588 -38.43 34.24 43.57
C VAL A 588 -39.39 34.09 42.37
N SER A 589 -40.38 34.98 42.24
CA SER A 589 -41.32 34.95 41.12
C SER A 589 -40.64 35.19 39.77
N ALA A 590 -39.69 36.14 39.71
CA ALA A 590 -38.95 36.44 38.49
C ALA A 590 -38.08 35.26 38.04
N GLU A 591 -37.36 34.63 38.96
CA GLU A 591 -36.56 33.43 38.66
C GLU A 591 -37.41 32.21 38.31
N ALA A 592 -38.60 32.05 38.92
CA ALA A 592 -39.53 30.98 38.59
C ALA A 592 -40.08 31.12 37.16
N VAL A 593 -40.42 32.34 36.74
CA VAL A 593 -40.82 32.65 35.35
C VAL A 593 -39.68 32.36 34.39
N ALA A 594 -38.46 32.85 34.68
CA ALA A 594 -37.28 32.60 33.86
C ALA A 594 -36.89 31.11 33.78
N PHE A 595 -37.16 30.33 34.83
CA PHE A 595 -37.02 28.87 34.79
C PHE A 595 -38.09 28.23 33.90
N GLY A 596 -39.35 28.64 34.01
CA GLY A 596 -40.44 28.13 33.16
C GLY A 596 -40.19 28.36 31.67
N GLU A 597 -39.70 29.55 31.30
CA GLU A 597 -39.30 29.86 29.91
C GLU A 597 -38.14 28.97 29.43
N ARG A 598 -37.12 28.79 30.26
CA ARG A 598 -35.98 27.90 29.98
C ARG A 598 -36.39 26.44 29.80
N ALA A 599 -37.24 25.93 30.69
CA ALA A 599 -37.79 24.58 30.60
C ALA A 599 -38.63 24.39 29.33
N ASN A 600 -39.42 25.39 28.94
CA ASN A 600 -40.17 25.36 27.68
C ASN A 600 -39.26 25.38 26.45
N ARG A 601 -38.17 26.16 26.45
CA ARG A 601 -37.19 26.13 25.36
C ARG A 601 -36.47 24.77 25.28
N ALA A 602 -35.97 24.27 26.42
CA ALA A 602 -35.28 22.99 26.49
C ALA A 602 -36.16 21.81 26.04
N THR A 603 -37.43 21.78 26.46
CA THR A 603 -38.39 20.73 26.04
C THR A 603 -38.72 20.80 24.56
N ARG A 604 -38.87 22.01 23.99
CA ARG A 604 -39.05 22.18 22.53
C ARG A 604 -37.83 21.70 21.75
N PHE A 605 -36.62 22.12 22.15
CA PHE A 605 -35.39 21.64 21.51
C PHE A 605 -35.24 20.12 21.62
N ALA A 606 -35.46 19.54 22.81
CA ALA A 606 -35.42 18.09 22.97
C ALA A 606 -36.43 17.38 22.05
N ALA A 607 -37.65 17.91 21.91
CA ALA A 607 -38.67 17.32 21.07
C ALA A 607 -38.35 17.41 19.57
N THR A 608 -37.80 18.54 19.10
CA THR A 608 -37.38 18.71 17.69
C THR A 608 -36.16 17.85 17.35
N LEU A 609 -35.17 17.78 18.25
CA LEU A 609 -33.99 16.93 18.10
C LEU A 609 -34.38 15.44 18.05
N LEU A 610 -35.27 15.00 18.93
CA LEU A 610 -35.78 13.62 18.95
C LEU A 610 -36.63 13.27 17.74
N SER A 611 -37.39 14.22 17.19
CA SER A 611 -38.16 13.96 15.97
C SER A 611 -37.26 13.73 14.76
N GLY A 612 -36.12 14.45 14.69
CA GLY A 612 -35.14 14.31 13.62
C GLY A 612 -34.11 13.20 13.83
N LEU A 613 -34.18 12.40 14.89
CA LEU A 613 -33.23 11.29 15.05
C LEU A 613 -33.65 10.09 14.20
N VAL A 614 -32.68 9.43 13.55
CA VAL A 614 -32.92 8.15 12.85
C VAL A 614 -33.30 7.09 13.87
N THR A 615 -34.38 6.37 13.61
CA THR A 615 -34.91 5.30 14.47
C THR A 615 -34.87 3.95 13.76
N PRO A 616 -35.00 2.82 14.49
CA PRO A 616 -35.09 1.51 13.86
C PRO A 616 -36.25 1.32 12.87
N LEU A 617 -37.23 2.24 12.84
CA LEU A 617 -38.33 2.25 11.85
C LEU A 617 -37.92 2.86 10.51
N ASP A 618 -36.85 3.65 10.48
CA ASP A 618 -36.33 4.31 9.28
C ASP A 618 -35.34 3.39 8.53
N LEU A 619 -35.05 2.21 9.09
CA LEU A 619 -34.19 1.17 8.52
C LEU A 619 -35.06 0.04 7.91
N PRO A 620 -34.63 -0.60 6.80
CA PRO A 620 -35.39 -1.65 6.16
C PRO A 620 -35.51 -2.89 7.06
N ALA A 621 -36.66 -3.58 6.93
CA ALA A 621 -36.99 -4.76 7.74
C ALA A 621 -36.06 -5.95 7.46
N GLU A 622 -35.56 -6.06 6.24
CA GLU A 622 -34.63 -7.09 5.77
C GLU A 622 -33.24 -6.49 5.49
N GLY A 623 -32.21 -7.33 5.45
CA GLY A 623 -30.84 -6.94 5.11
C GLY A 623 -29.82 -7.11 6.24
N ALA A 624 -28.59 -6.66 5.97
CA ALA A 624 -27.43 -6.80 6.83
C ALA A 624 -27.69 -6.37 8.28
N GLY A 625 -27.69 -7.32 9.22
CA GLY A 625 -27.86 -7.03 10.66
C GLY A 625 -29.31 -7.02 11.14
N ALA A 626 -30.27 -7.44 10.32
CA ALA A 626 -31.66 -7.65 10.74
C ALA A 626 -31.79 -8.62 11.92
N ASP A 627 -30.95 -9.67 11.97
CA ASP A 627 -30.99 -10.69 13.04
C ASP A 627 -30.57 -10.12 14.39
N ALA A 628 -29.57 -9.22 14.41
CA ALA A 628 -29.11 -8.55 15.62
C ALA A 628 -30.23 -7.68 16.24
N ALA A 629 -31.12 -7.13 15.40
CA ALA A 629 -32.27 -6.36 15.85
C ALA A 629 -33.31 -7.19 16.61
N VAL A 630 -33.43 -8.49 16.32
CA VAL A 630 -34.38 -9.39 16.99
C VAL A 630 -33.94 -9.72 18.42
N GLY A 631 -32.62 -9.85 18.65
CA GLY A 631 -32.05 -10.14 19.97
C GLY A 631 -32.05 -8.95 20.94
N LEU A 632 -31.82 -7.74 20.42
CA LEU A 632 -31.71 -6.50 21.21
C LEU A 632 -33.07 -5.79 21.46
N ARG A 633 -34.14 -6.20 20.75
CA ARG A 633 -35.48 -5.65 20.99
C ARG A 633 -35.96 -5.97 22.41
N ARG A 634 -36.35 -4.93 23.15
CA ARG A 634 -36.99 -5.08 24.46
C ARG A 634 -38.26 -5.92 24.34
N LYS A 635 -38.17 -7.16 24.82
CA LYS A 635 -39.28 -8.11 24.88
C LYS A 635 -40.33 -7.59 25.85
N ASN A 636 -41.60 -7.60 25.44
CA ASN A 636 -42.67 -7.11 26.30
C ASN A 636 -42.92 -8.09 27.47
N LEU A 637 -43.61 -7.62 28.51
CA LEU A 637 -43.88 -8.42 29.71
C LEU A 637 -44.69 -9.72 29.42
N LYS A 638 -45.54 -9.74 28.38
CA LYS A 638 -46.25 -10.94 27.94
C LYS A 638 -45.32 -11.93 27.24
N GLU A 639 -44.40 -11.45 26.41
CA GLU A 639 -43.38 -12.26 25.71
C GLU A 639 -42.40 -12.89 26.72
N LEU A 640 -41.94 -12.11 27.70
CA LEU A 640 -41.09 -12.61 28.79
C LEU A 640 -41.81 -13.63 29.66
N ARG A 641 -43.11 -13.43 29.92
CA ARG A 641 -43.94 -14.41 30.64
C ARG A 641 -44.15 -15.69 29.83
N ARG A 642 -44.25 -15.59 28.51
CA ARG A 642 -44.39 -16.72 27.60
C ARG A 642 -43.10 -17.54 27.51
N MET A 643 -41.95 -16.89 27.38
CA MET A 643 -40.63 -17.55 27.44
C MET A 643 -40.40 -18.27 28.77
N ARG A 644 -40.82 -17.66 29.89
CA ARG A 644 -40.75 -18.30 31.21
C ARG A 644 -41.68 -19.53 31.33
N LEU A 645 -42.74 -19.61 30.53
CA LEU A 645 -43.70 -20.72 30.52
C LEU A 645 -43.28 -21.84 29.55
N GLU A 646 -42.60 -21.52 28.45
CA GLU A 646 -42.26 -22.47 27.38
C GLU A 646 -40.86 -23.10 27.55
N GLY A 647 -40.00 -22.58 28.43
CA GLY A 647 -38.66 -23.14 28.69
C GLY A 647 -37.66 -22.84 27.56
N ASP A 648 -36.36 -22.89 27.86
CA ASP A 648 -35.26 -22.33 27.04
C ASP A 648 -35.07 -22.93 25.62
N ASP A 649 -35.92 -23.88 25.17
CA ASP A 649 -35.75 -24.64 23.91
C ASP A 649 -36.87 -24.41 22.86
N ALA A 650 -37.54 -23.26 22.86
CA ALA A 650 -38.54 -22.95 21.82
C ALA A 650 -37.94 -22.14 20.66
N SER A 651 -37.64 -22.81 19.55
CA SER A 651 -37.53 -22.17 18.22
C SER A 651 -38.84 -21.42 17.92
N PHE A 652 -38.72 -20.14 17.54
CA PHE A 652 -39.86 -19.27 17.22
C PHE A 652 -40.77 -19.89 16.14
N PRO A 653 -42.07 -20.13 16.39
CA PRO A 653 -43.06 -20.07 15.34
C PRO A 653 -43.35 -18.59 15.06
N GLU A 654 -43.20 -18.16 13.82
CA GLU A 654 -43.70 -16.86 13.37
C GLU A 654 -45.14 -16.69 13.84
N ILE A 655 -45.38 -15.71 14.72
CA ILE A 655 -46.75 -15.30 15.05
C ILE A 655 -47.24 -14.50 13.85
N GLU A 656 -47.79 -15.20 12.86
CA GLU A 656 -48.69 -14.64 11.86
C GLU A 656 -49.78 -13.86 12.61
N GLY A 657 -49.77 -12.53 12.48
CA GLY A 657 -50.78 -11.64 13.04
C GLY A 657 -50.32 -10.59 14.07
N ALA A 658 -49.12 -10.71 14.66
CA ALA A 658 -48.55 -9.62 15.48
C ALA A 658 -47.56 -8.73 14.68
N SER A 659 -46.99 -9.29 13.61
CA SER A 659 -46.14 -8.59 12.64
C SER A 659 -46.97 -7.70 11.70
N GLU A 660 -48.10 -8.20 11.20
CA GLU A 660 -48.86 -7.53 10.13
C GLU A 660 -49.53 -6.22 10.55
N THR A 661 -49.95 -6.08 11.82
CA THR A 661 -50.59 -4.84 12.28
C THR A 661 -49.61 -3.71 12.61
N ARG A 662 -48.31 -4.02 12.75
CA ARG A 662 -47.26 -3.02 12.97
C ARG A 662 -46.41 -2.75 11.72
N ALA A 663 -46.35 -3.72 10.79
CA ALA A 663 -45.72 -3.56 9.48
C ALA A 663 -46.58 -2.74 8.50
N ALA A 664 -47.91 -2.70 8.66
CA ALA A 664 -48.82 -2.01 7.75
C ALA A 664 -48.98 -0.50 8.02
N SER A 665 -48.37 0.06 9.07
CA SER A 665 -48.33 1.52 9.27
C SER A 665 -46.90 2.01 9.05
N GLY A 666 -46.62 2.53 7.85
CA GLY A 666 -45.46 3.42 7.67
C GLY A 666 -45.43 4.46 8.79
N ARG A 667 -44.22 4.92 9.15
CA ARG A 667 -44.03 5.96 10.18
C ARG A 667 -45.04 7.08 9.88
N PRO A 668 -45.94 7.44 10.81
CA PRO A 668 -46.89 8.52 10.57
C PRO A 668 -46.07 9.74 10.17
N ALA A 669 -46.36 10.29 8.97
CA ALA A 669 -45.62 11.38 8.33
C ALA A 669 -45.08 12.35 9.37
N HIS A 670 -43.77 12.60 9.34
CA HIS A 670 -42.93 13.35 10.27
C HIS A 670 -43.67 14.50 11.01
N LYS A 671 -44.56 14.17 11.94
CA LYS A 671 -45.27 15.18 12.74
C LYS A 671 -44.28 15.57 13.81
N GLU A 672 -43.79 16.80 13.72
CA GLU A 672 -42.99 17.41 14.79
C GLU A 672 -43.65 17.10 16.13
N ARG A 673 -42.86 16.58 17.06
CA ARG A 673 -43.36 16.31 18.41
C ARG A 673 -43.54 17.66 19.09
N GLU A 674 -44.73 18.23 18.98
CA GLU A 674 -45.01 19.52 19.61
C GLU A 674 -45.37 19.32 21.09
N TRP A 675 -44.56 19.90 21.98
CA TRP A 675 -44.93 20.09 23.39
C TRP A 675 -45.56 21.47 23.56
N PRO A 676 -46.82 21.58 24.03
CA PRO A 676 -47.52 22.86 24.16
C PRO A 676 -46.87 23.82 25.17
N GLY A 677 -45.91 23.35 25.97
CA GLY A 677 -45.23 24.14 26.98
C GLY A 677 -45.99 24.17 28.31
N LEU A 678 -45.27 24.50 29.37
CA LEU A 678 -45.85 24.91 30.65
C LEU A 678 -46.46 26.31 30.49
N PRO A 679 -47.69 26.56 30.96
CA PRO A 679 -48.26 27.90 30.98
C PRO A 679 -47.51 28.77 32.02
N VAL A 680 -46.48 29.48 31.56
CA VAL A 680 -45.58 30.27 32.43
C VAL A 680 -46.35 31.34 33.24
N ALA A 681 -47.44 31.86 32.69
CA ALA A 681 -48.33 32.81 33.36
C ALA A 681 -49.00 32.24 34.62
N GLU A 682 -49.21 30.92 34.69
CA GLU A 682 -49.81 30.24 35.85
C GLU A 682 -48.77 29.96 36.96
N LEU A 683 -47.47 30.08 36.66
CA LEU A 683 -46.37 29.89 37.60
C LEU A 683 -46.05 31.15 38.44
N ALA A 684 -46.75 32.26 38.20
CA ALA A 684 -46.62 33.45 39.02
C ALA A 684 -47.09 33.18 40.46
N LEU A 685 -46.42 33.78 41.45
CA LEU A 685 -46.85 33.62 42.86
C LEU A 685 -48.30 34.09 43.06
N SER A 686 -48.74 35.10 42.31
CA SER A 686 -50.11 35.62 42.36
C SER A 686 -51.16 34.63 41.87
N SER A 687 -50.86 33.78 40.88
CA SER A 687 -51.79 32.76 40.39
C SER A 687 -51.87 31.54 41.31
N MET A 688 -50.83 31.28 42.11
CA MET A 688 -50.81 30.24 43.15
C MET A 688 -51.50 30.66 44.47
N GLY A 689 -52.20 31.80 44.48
CA GLY A 689 -52.90 32.30 45.66
C GLY A 689 -52.00 32.97 46.70
N TRP A 690 -50.72 33.24 46.38
CA TRP A 690 -49.86 34.03 47.25
C TRP A 690 -50.20 35.51 47.13
N LEU A 691 -50.84 36.04 48.17
CA LEU A 691 -51.07 37.46 48.34
C LEU A 691 -49.94 38.02 49.21
N PRO A 692 -49.25 39.10 48.80
CA PRO A 692 -48.37 39.82 49.70
C PRO A 692 -49.19 40.19 50.95
N TRP A 693 -48.68 39.88 52.14
CA TRP A 693 -49.30 40.32 53.40
C TRP A 693 -49.63 41.81 53.29
N ARG A 694 -50.93 42.14 53.34
CA ARG A 694 -51.43 43.51 53.40
C ARG A 694 -51.30 44.05 54.81
#